data_AF-A0A7J7XP36-F1
#
_entry.id   AF-A0A7J7XP36-F1
#
_cell.length_a   1.000
_cell.length_b   1.000
_cell.length_c   1.000
_cell.angle_alpha   90.00
_cell.angle_beta   90.00
_cell.angle_gamma   90.00
#
_symmetry.space_group_name_H-M   'P 1'
#
loop_
_entity.id
_entity.type
_entity.pdbx_description
1 polymer ?
#
loop_
_entity_poly.entity_id
_entity_poly.type
_entity_poly.pdbx_seq_one_letter_code
_entity_poly.pdbx_strand_id
1 'polypeptide(L)'
;MESEQKRVEKEESLQIQVQDVLEQNEALKAQIQQFHSQIAAQTSASVLAEELHKVIAEKDKQIKQTEDSLANEHDHLTSKEEELKDIQNMNFLLKAEVQKLQALANEQAAAAHELDKMQKSVHVKDDKIRLLEEQLQCAISNKMEEFKILNDQNKALQLEVQKLQTLVSEQPNKDVVEQMEKCIQEKDEKLKTVEELLETGLIQVATKEEELNAIRTENSSLTKEVQDLKAKQNDQVSFASLVEELKKVIHEKDGKIKSVEELLEAELLKVANKEKTIQDLKQEIEALKEEIGNTQLEKAQQLSITSQVQELQNLLKGKEEQMNTMKTVLEEKEKDLVNRGKWLQDLQEENESLKAHVQEVAQHNLKEACSASQFEELETMLKEKENEMKRVETMLKERESDLSSKTKQLQEVQDENKLFKSQIEQLQQQNYQQASSFSSPEALLKIISEREKEITDLQNELDSLKDAVEHQRKKNNERQQHVEAVELEAKEVLKKLFPKVSVSSNLSYSEWLRGFEKKAKECVTETSGSEEVKVLEHKLKEADEMHTLLQLECEKYKSVLAETEGILQKLQRSVEQEENKWKVKVDESQKIIKQMQLSFTSSEQELERLRRENKDIENLRREREHLEMELEKAEIERSTYVTEVRELKTQLNETVKKLRTEQSERQKVAGDLHKAQQSLDLIQSKIVKAAGDTTVIENSDVSSETGSTEKETMSVSLNQTVTQLQQLLQAVNEELTKEKEHYHVLE
;
A
#
# COMPACT_ATOMS: atom_id res chain seq x y z
N MET A 1 90.87 -106.81 6.58
CA MET A 1 90.15 -106.29 7.77
C MET A 1 90.38 -104.79 7.96
N GLU A 2 91.62 -104.30 8.15
CA GLU A 2 91.87 -102.87 8.41
C GLU A 2 91.52 -101.93 7.22
N SER A 3 91.70 -102.38 5.97
CA SER A 3 91.27 -101.63 4.78
C SER A 3 89.76 -101.62 4.55
N GLU A 4 89.06 -102.64 5.03
CA GLU A 4 87.60 -102.76 4.95
C GLU A 4 86.94 -101.83 5.97
N GLN A 5 87.49 -101.77 7.18
CA GLN A 5 87.00 -100.91 8.26
C GLN A 5 87.20 -99.42 7.95
N LYS A 6 88.35 -99.04 7.37
CA LYS A 6 88.55 -97.68 6.83
C LYS A 6 87.63 -97.33 5.67
N ARG A 7 87.18 -98.32 4.89
CA ARG A 7 86.22 -98.10 3.79
C ARG A 7 84.82 -97.85 4.35
N VAL A 8 84.41 -98.64 5.34
CA VAL A 8 83.12 -98.49 6.04
C VAL A 8 83.06 -97.17 6.81
N GLU A 9 84.09 -96.80 7.57
CA GLU A 9 84.13 -95.49 8.27
C GLU A 9 84.08 -94.31 7.30
N LYS A 10 84.71 -94.42 6.12
CA LYS A 10 84.65 -93.39 5.08
C LYS A 10 83.30 -93.36 4.38
N GLU A 11 82.65 -94.50 4.21
CA GLU A 11 81.30 -94.63 3.64
C GLU A 11 80.24 -94.08 4.60
N GLU A 12 80.34 -94.38 5.89
CA GLU A 12 79.51 -93.76 6.95
C GLU A 12 79.73 -92.25 7.05
N SER A 13 80.98 -91.78 6.97
CA SER A 13 81.28 -90.34 6.94
C SER A 13 80.72 -89.65 5.70
N LEU A 14 80.77 -90.29 4.52
CA LEU A 14 80.16 -89.79 3.30
C LEU A 14 78.63 -89.81 3.40
N GLN A 15 78.05 -90.82 4.04
CA GLN A 15 76.61 -90.94 4.22
C GLN A 15 76.06 -89.87 5.17
N ILE A 16 76.76 -89.57 6.27
CA ILE A 16 76.44 -88.44 7.15
C ILE A 16 76.55 -87.11 6.38
N GLN A 17 77.59 -86.93 5.58
CA GLN A 17 77.77 -85.70 4.80
C GLN A 17 76.68 -85.51 3.72
N VAL A 18 76.22 -86.61 3.11
CA VAL A 18 75.07 -86.59 2.18
C VAL A 18 73.77 -86.28 2.92
N GLN A 19 73.57 -86.82 4.12
CA GLN A 19 72.40 -86.55 4.96
C GLN A 19 72.36 -85.08 5.42
N ASP A 20 73.48 -84.52 5.87
CA ASP A 20 73.62 -83.10 6.22
C ASP A 20 73.29 -82.19 5.02
N VAL A 21 73.77 -82.55 3.82
CA VAL A 21 73.46 -81.81 2.59
C VAL A 21 71.97 -81.92 2.23
N LEU A 22 71.34 -83.07 2.42
CA LEU A 22 69.90 -83.25 2.21
C LEU A 22 69.09 -82.40 3.19
N GLU A 23 69.44 -82.41 4.49
CA GLU A 23 68.79 -81.59 5.51
C GLU A 23 68.96 -80.09 5.25
N GLN A 24 70.16 -79.67 4.83
CA GLN A 24 70.41 -78.29 4.39
C GLN A 24 69.57 -77.91 3.16
N ASN A 25 69.41 -78.83 2.20
CA ASN A 25 68.60 -78.61 1.00
C ASN A 25 67.10 -78.53 1.33
N GLU A 26 66.61 -79.37 2.26
CA GLU A 26 65.25 -79.27 2.78
C GLU A 26 65.02 -77.96 3.53
N ALA A 27 65.97 -77.53 4.37
CA ALA A 27 65.90 -76.25 5.07
C ALA A 27 65.90 -75.06 4.10
N LEU A 28 66.77 -75.09 3.07
CA LEU A 28 66.79 -74.11 1.98
C LEU A 28 65.46 -74.08 1.22
N LYS A 29 64.89 -75.25 0.92
CA LYS A 29 63.58 -75.36 0.25
C LYS A 29 62.46 -74.78 1.10
N ALA A 30 62.47 -75.03 2.41
CA ALA A 30 61.51 -74.43 3.35
C ALA A 30 61.67 -72.91 3.43
N GLN A 31 62.91 -72.40 3.45
CA GLN A 31 63.19 -70.97 3.43
C GLN A 31 62.74 -70.30 2.12
N ILE A 32 62.97 -70.94 0.97
CA ILE A 32 62.47 -70.49 -0.32
C ILE A 32 60.94 -70.46 -0.33
N GLN A 33 60.28 -71.49 0.21
CA GLN A 33 58.81 -71.52 0.31
C GLN A 33 58.29 -70.41 1.22
N GLN A 34 58.96 -70.14 2.34
CA GLN A 34 58.64 -69.03 3.23
C GLN A 34 58.75 -67.67 2.53
N PHE A 35 59.83 -67.42 1.78
CA PHE A 35 59.97 -66.19 1.00
C PHE A 35 58.90 -66.05 -0.08
N HIS A 36 58.53 -67.13 -0.78
CA HIS A 36 57.42 -67.10 -1.73
C HIS A 36 56.10 -66.73 -1.06
N SER A 37 55.78 -67.30 0.11
CA SER A 37 54.58 -66.94 0.88
C SER A 37 54.61 -65.48 1.33
N GLN A 38 55.78 -64.97 1.74
CA GLN A 38 55.93 -63.58 2.16
C GLN A 38 55.78 -62.61 0.98
N ILE A 39 56.36 -62.92 -0.17
CA ILE A 39 56.20 -62.13 -1.41
C ILE A 39 54.74 -62.14 -1.86
N ALA A 40 54.06 -63.29 -1.81
CA ALA A 40 52.64 -63.38 -2.14
C ALA A 40 51.79 -62.51 -1.22
N ALA A 41 52.01 -62.58 0.11
CA ALA A 41 51.32 -61.74 1.08
C ALA A 41 51.60 -60.24 0.87
N GLN A 42 52.86 -59.88 0.59
CA GLN A 42 53.25 -58.49 0.31
C GLN A 42 52.62 -57.96 -0.98
N THR A 43 52.53 -58.80 -2.01
CA THR A 43 51.87 -58.46 -3.28
C THR A 43 50.37 -58.24 -3.05
N SER A 44 49.69 -59.12 -2.30
CA SER A 44 48.29 -58.93 -1.92
C SER A 44 48.06 -57.67 -1.08
N ALA A 45 48.96 -57.36 -0.13
CA ALA A 45 48.87 -56.14 0.67
C ALA A 45 49.07 -54.87 -0.18
N SER A 46 49.95 -54.90 -1.17
CA SER A 46 50.15 -53.78 -2.11
C SER A 46 48.90 -53.50 -2.95
N VAL A 47 48.26 -54.55 -3.47
CA VAL A 47 47.01 -54.42 -4.22
C VAL A 47 45.90 -53.82 -3.35
N LEU A 48 45.77 -54.28 -2.10
CA LEU A 48 44.80 -53.73 -1.16
C LEU A 48 45.08 -52.24 -0.84
N ALA A 49 46.35 -51.85 -0.70
CA ALA A 49 46.73 -50.47 -0.46
C ALA A 49 46.40 -49.55 -1.66
N GLU A 50 46.59 -50.03 -2.88
CA GLU A 50 46.20 -49.31 -4.10
C GLU A 50 44.67 -49.16 -4.19
N GLU A 51 43.91 -50.20 -3.86
CA GLU A 51 42.44 -50.10 -3.79
C GLU A 51 41.97 -49.11 -2.72
N LEU A 52 42.60 -49.12 -1.53
CA LEU A 52 42.29 -48.15 -0.47
C LEU A 52 42.60 -46.71 -0.90
N HIS A 53 43.75 -46.46 -1.54
CA HIS A 53 44.05 -45.13 -2.07
C HIS A 53 43.04 -44.68 -3.13
N LYS A 54 42.57 -45.59 -3.99
CA LYS A 54 41.54 -45.28 -4.98
C LYS A 54 40.19 -44.95 -4.32
N VAL A 55 39.80 -45.68 -3.28
CA VAL A 55 38.60 -45.40 -2.50
C VAL A 55 38.70 -44.07 -1.76
N ILE A 56 39.85 -43.75 -1.16
CA ILE A 56 40.09 -42.47 -0.49
C ILE A 56 39.97 -41.32 -1.49
N ALA A 57 40.64 -41.40 -2.65
CA ALA A 57 40.56 -40.36 -3.67
C ALA A 57 39.12 -40.14 -4.20
N GLU A 58 38.35 -41.21 -4.36
CA GLU A 58 36.94 -41.11 -4.74
C GLU A 58 36.08 -40.49 -3.63
N LYS A 59 36.36 -40.81 -2.36
CA LYS A 59 35.67 -40.20 -1.22
C LYS A 59 36.01 -38.73 -1.05
N ASP A 60 37.27 -38.34 -1.21
CA ASP A 60 37.71 -36.94 -1.19
C ASP A 60 37.03 -36.14 -2.31
N LYS A 61 36.88 -36.74 -3.49
CA LYS A 61 36.13 -36.13 -4.60
C LYS A 61 34.66 -35.94 -4.26
N GLN A 62 34.01 -36.93 -3.64
CA GLN A 62 32.62 -36.81 -3.19
C GLN A 62 32.47 -35.73 -2.11
N ILE A 63 33.37 -35.69 -1.12
CA ILE A 63 33.39 -34.65 -0.08
C ILE A 63 33.48 -33.27 -0.73
N LYS A 64 34.43 -33.07 -1.65
CA LYS A 64 34.60 -31.79 -2.32
C LYS A 64 33.37 -31.38 -3.12
N GLN A 65 32.73 -32.33 -3.83
CA GLN A 65 31.48 -32.05 -4.54
C GLN A 65 30.35 -31.65 -3.58
N THR A 66 30.24 -32.30 -2.42
CA THR A 66 29.25 -31.93 -1.40
C THR A 66 29.55 -30.58 -0.77
N GLU A 67 30.81 -30.24 -0.53
CA GLU A 67 31.24 -28.93 -0.01
C GLU A 67 30.93 -27.80 -1.02
N ASP A 68 31.25 -28.00 -2.30
CA ASP A 68 30.95 -27.04 -3.36
C ASP A 68 29.42 -26.84 -3.52
N SER A 69 28.64 -27.92 -3.36
CA SER A 69 27.17 -27.85 -3.41
C SER A 69 26.60 -27.11 -2.20
N LEU A 70 27.15 -27.34 -1.01
CA LEU A 70 26.77 -26.66 0.22
C LEU A 70 27.14 -25.17 0.18
N ALA A 71 28.29 -24.82 -0.38
CA ALA A 71 28.71 -23.43 -0.57
C ALA A 71 27.73 -22.67 -1.48
N ASN A 72 27.34 -23.28 -2.61
CA ASN A 72 26.33 -22.69 -3.50
C ASN A 72 24.97 -22.52 -2.81
N GLU A 73 24.54 -23.48 -1.98
CA GLU A 73 23.31 -23.33 -1.20
C GLU A 73 23.42 -22.20 -0.17
N HIS A 74 24.58 -22.04 0.46
CA HIS A 74 24.83 -20.94 1.39
C HIS A 74 24.74 -19.58 0.69
N ASP A 75 25.37 -19.41 -0.47
CA ASP A 75 25.31 -18.17 -1.25
C ASP A 75 23.87 -17.85 -1.66
N HIS A 76 23.11 -18.86 -2.09
CA HIS A 76 21.70 -18.69 -2.45
C HIS A 76 20.82 -18.37 -1.24
N LEU A 77 21.09 -18.94 -0.07
CA LEU A 77 20.41 -18.58 1.17
C LEU A 77 20.72 -17.13 1.59
N THR A 78 21.98 -16.70 1.48
CA THR A 78 22.36 -15.31 1.74
C THR A 78 21.64 -14.35 0.79
N SER A 79 21.56 -14.67 -0.50
CA SER A 79 20.78 -13.89 -1.48
C SER A 79 19.30 -13.79 -1.10
N LYS A 80 18.69 -14.91 -0.69
CA LYS A 80 17.29 -14.92 -0.24
C LYS A 80 17.06 -14.16 1.06
N GLU A 81 18.03 -14.16 1.96
CA GLU A 81 17.96 -13.40 3.21
C GLU A 81 18.02 -11.89 2.95
N GLU A 82 18.83 -11.46 1.98
CA GLU A 82 18.86 -10.08 1.47
C GLU A 82 17.50 -9.68 0.84
N GLU A 83 16.95 -10.52 -0.05
CA GLU A 83 15.63 -10.29 -0.65
C GLU A 83 14.51 -10.19 0.41
N LEU A 84 14.55 -11.03 1.43
CA LEU A 84 13.57 -11.00 2.53
C LEU A 84 13.66 -9.70 3.33
N LYS A 85 14.88 -9.19 3.55
CA LYS A 85 15.12 -7.92 4.22
C LYS A 85 14.58 -6.74 3.40
N ASP A 86 14.74 -6.76 2.08
CA ASP A 86 14.16 -5.77 1.17
C ASP A 86 12.64 -5.83 1.17
N ILE A 87 12.05 -7.03 1.16
CA ILE A 87 10.59 -7.21 1.29
C ILE A 87 10.08 -6.65 2.62
N GLN A 88 10.79 -6.90 3.73
CA GLN A 88 10.42 -6.34 5.04
C GLN A 88 10.47 -4.81 5.06
N ASN A 89 11.50 -4.21 4.46
CA ASN A 89 11.61 -2.75 4.33
C ASN A 89 10.46 -2.17 3.49
N MET A 90 10.16 -2.81 2.36
CA MET A 90 9.03 -2.41 1.51
C MET A 90 7.69 -2.55 2.23
N ASN A 91 7.50 -3.60 3.04
CA ASN A 91 6.29 -3.79 3.84
C ASN A 91 6.14 -2.70 4.90
N PHE A 92 7.24 -2.29 5.55
CA PHE A 92 7.25 -1.18 6.49
C PHE A 92 6.84 0.14 5.82
N LEU A 93 7.38 0.42 4.62
CA LEU A 93 7.02 1.59 3.83
C LEU A 93 5.55 1.57 3.37
N LEU A 94 5.08 0.42 2.87
CA LEU A 94 3.67 0.22 2.49
C LEU A 94 2.74 0.44 3.69
N LYS A 95 3.12 -0.05 4.88
CA LYS A 95 2.34 0.15 6.10
C LYS A 95 2.26 1.61 6.50
N ALA A 96 3.36 2.36 6.37
CA ALA A 96 3.36 3.81 6.60
C ALA A 96 2.47 4.55 5.58
N GLU A 97 2.51 4.16 4.31
CA GLU A 97 1.68 4.78 3.28
C GLU A 97 0.18 4.45 3.48
N VAL A 98 -0.16 3.22 3.86
CA VAL A 98 -1.54 2.84 4.22
C VAL A 98 -2.06 3.67 5.40
N GLN A 99 -1.23 3.88 6.44
CA GLN A 99 -1.61 4.74 7.57
C GLN A 99 -1.83 6.19 7.14
N LYS A 100 -1.01 6.70 6.23
CA LYS A 100 -1.15 8.05 5.67
C LYS A 100 -2.43 8.19 4.84
N LEU A 101 -2.74 7.22 3.99
CA LEU A 101 -3.99 7.18 3.23
C LEU A 101 -5.21 7.08 4.14
N GLN A 102 -5.14 6.29 5.22
CA GLN A 102 -6.21 6.20 6.21
C GLN A 102 -6.47 7.56 6.90
N ALA A 103 -5.41 8.29 7.25
CA ALA A 103 -5.53 9.62 7.84
C ALA A 103 -6.17 10.61 6.84
N LEU A 104 -5.75 10.58 5.58
CA LEU A 104 -6.30 11.43 4.52
C LEU A 104 -7.79 11.15 4.26
N ALA A 105 -8.19 9.88 4.25
CA ALA A 105 -9.60 9.48 4.10
C ALA A 105 -10.46 9.98 5.26
N ASN A 106 -9.95 9.94 6.49
CA ASN A 106 -10.64 10.45 7.67
C ASN A 106 -10.79 11.99 7.63
N GLU A 107 -9.74 12.71 7.21
CA GLU A 107 -9.83 14.17 6.98
C GLU A 107 -10.84 14.51 5.89
N GLN A 108 -10.86 13.75 4.79
CA GLN A 108 -11.81 13.96 3.70
C GLN A 108 -13.25 13.71 4.16
N ALA A 109 -13.50 12.70 4.99
CA ALA A 109 -14.81 12.46 5.60
C ALA A 109 -15.24 13.59 6.53
N ALA A 110 -14.31 14.14 7.34
CA ALA A 110 -14.58 15.28 8.20
C ALA A 110 -14.89 16.56 7.39
N ALA A 111 -14.13 16.81 6.32
CA ALA A 111 -14.37 17.93 5.42
C ALA A 111 -15.72 17.81 4.70
N ALA A 112 -16.10 16.61 4.26
CA ALA A 112 -17.40 16.35 3.63
C ALA A 112 -18.56 16.61 4.60
N HIS A 113 -18.43 16.22 5.87
CA HIS A 113 -19.44 16.48 6.88
C HIS A 113 -19.61 17.99 7.16
N GLU A 114 -18.51 18.75 7.24
CA GLU A 114 -18.60 20.22 7.39
C GLU A 114 -19.16 20.91 6.13
N LEU A 115 -18.89 20.37 4.94
CA LEU A 115 -19.50 20.86 3.70
C LEU A 115 -21.02 20.64 3.68
N ASP A 116 -21.50 19.46 4.06
CA ASP A 116 -22.94 19.17 4.19
C ASP A 116 -23.62 20.10 5.21
N LYS A 117 -22.95 20.37 6.34
CA LYS A 117 -23.42 21.32 7.35
C LYS A 117 -23.49 22.75 6.82
N MET A 118 -22.47 23.20 6.08
CA MET A 118 -22.51 24.50 5.40
C MET A 118 -23.64 24.55 4.38
N GLN A 119 -23.82 23.49 3.56
CA GLN A 119 -24.86 23.44 2.54
C GLN A 119 -26.27 23.51 3.16
N LYS A 120 -26.51 22.79 4.26
CA LYS A 120 -27.75 22.91 5.04
C LYS A 120 -27.97 24.33 5.57
N SER A 121 -26.92 24.98 6.09
CA SER A 121 -27.02 26.37 6.54
C SER A 121 -27.30 27.34 5.39
N VAL A 122 -26.75 27.10 4.20
CA VAL A 122 -27.00 27.93 3.00
C VAL A 122 -28.46 27.76 2.57
N HIS A 123 -28.98 26.53 2.48
CA HIS A 123 -30.39 26.30 2.15
C HIS A 123 -31.35 27.00 3.11
N VAL A 124 -31.08 26.97 4.43
CA VAL A 124 -31.90 27.70 5.42
C VAL A 124 -31.84 29.22 5.20
N LYS A 125 -30.68 29.76 4.82
CA LYS A 125 -30.54 31.19 4.49
C LYS A 125 -31.28 31.54 3.20
N ASP A 126 -31.19 30.71 2.17
CA ASP A 126 -31.88 30.92 0.89
C ASP A 126 -33.40 30.86 1.05
N ASP A 127 -33.93 29.92 1.84
CA ASP A 127 -35.36 29.86 2.16
C ASP A 127 -35.83 31.12 2.90
N LYS A 128 -34.98 31.68 3.78
CA LYS A 128 -35.27 32.92 4.49
C LYS A 128 -35.23 34.14 3.57
N ILE A 129 -34.31 34.17 2.61
CA ILE A 129 -34.25 35.20 1.56
C ILE A 129 -35.52 35.13 0.72
N ARG A 130 -35.91 33.94 0.24
CA ARG A 130 -37.14 33.74 -0.55
C ARG A 130 -38.38 34.25 0.18
N LEU A 131 -38.51 33.95 1.48
CA LEU A 131 -39.62 34.42 2.30
C LEU A 131 -39.63 35.96 2.43
N LEU A 132 -38.45 36.59 2.60
CA LEU A 132 -38.33 38.04 2.65
C LEU A 132 -38.66 38.70 1.30
N GLU A 133 -38.25 38.08 0.19
CA GLU A 133 -38.59 38.53 -1.17
C GLU A 133 -40.10 38.45 -1.41
N GLU A 134 -40.75 37.36 -1.00
CA GLU A 134 -42.22 37.22 -1.08
C GLU A 134 -42.94 38.30 -0.24
N GLN A 135 -42.47 38.56 0.98
CA GLN A 135 -43.02 39.63 1.83
C GLN A 135 -42.87 41.01 1.18
N LEU A 136 -41.69 41.29 0.59
CA LEU A 136 -41.43 42.55 -0.11
C LEU A 136 -42.35 42.68 -1.33
N GLN A 137 -42.53 41.60 -2.10
CA GLN A 137 -43.38 41.58 -3.28
C GLN A 137 -44.85 41.84 -2.91
N CYS A 138 -45.35 41.22 -1.84
CA CYS A 138 -46.69 41.51 -1.30
C CYS A 138 -46.82 42.98 -0.86
N ALA A 139 -45.81 43.53 -0.18
CA ALA A 139 -45.83 44.92 0.24
C ALA A 139 -45.84 45.91 -0.95
N ILE A 140 -45.05 45.63 -1.99
CA ILE A 140 -45.05 46.40 -3.24
C ILE A 140 -46.42 46.32 -3.92
N SER A 141 -47.00 45.12 -4.01
CA SER A 141 -48.34 44.93 -4.61
C SER A 141 -49.41 45.73 -3.85
N ASN A 142 -49.39 45.69 -2.51
CA ASN A 142 -50.32 46.46 -1.68
C ASN A 142 -50.15 47.97 -1.89
N LYS A 143 -48.91 48.47 -1.94
CA LYS A 143 -48.63 49.90 -2.19
C LYS A 143 -49.01 50.34 -3.60
N MET A 144 -48.86 49.47 -4.59
CA MET A 144 -49.29 49.74 -5.96
C MET A 144 -50.82 49.87 -6.04
N GLU A 145 -51.57 49.04 -5.31
CA GLU A 145 -53.04 49.15 -5.24
C GLU A 145 -53.48 50.42 -4.49
N GLU A 146 -52.82 50.79 -3.38
CA GLU A 146 -53.05 52.07 -2.71
C GLU A 146 -52.82 53.26 -3.66
N PHE A 147 -51.73 53.23 -4.44
CA PHE A 147 -51.42 54.28 -5.41
C PHE A 147 -52.49 54.37 -6.51
N LYS A 148 -53.00 53.23 -6.98
CA LYS A 148 -54.07 53.16 -7.97
C LYS A 148 -55.37 53.78 -7.44
N ILE A 149 -55.75 53.47 -6.20
CA ILE A 149 -56.90 54.11 -5.53
C ILE A 149 -56.71 55.63 -5.45
N LEU A 150 -55.52 56.09 -5.05
CA LEU A 150 -55.22 57.52 -4.93
C LEU A 150 -55.27 58.22 -6.30
N ASN A 151 -54.76 57.57 -7.35
CA ASN A 151 -54.78 58.09 -8.71
C ASN A 151 -56.22 58.19 -9.26
N ASP A 152 -57.07 57.21 -8.97
CA ASP A 152 -58.47 57.23 -9.36
C ASP A 152 -59.24 58.34 -8.61
N GLN A 153 -58.93 58.56 -7.32
CA GLN A 153 -59.44 59.72 -6.57
C GLN A 153 -58.98 61.06 -7.19
N ASN A 154 -57.72 61.15 -7.62
CA ASN A 154 -57.18 62.36 -8.25
C ASN A 154 -57.85 62.65 -9.60
N LYS A 155 -58.13 61.63 -10.40
CA LYS A 155 -58.93 61.76 -11.62
C LYS A 155 -60.36 62.24 -11.33
N ALA A 156 -61.00 61.73 -10.29
CA ALA A 156 -62.33 62.17 -9.89
C ALA A 156 -62.34 63.65 -9.46
N LEU A 157 -61.32 64.07 -8.70
CA LEU A 157 -61.14 65.48 -8.34
C LEU A 157 -60.88 66.37 -9.57
N GLN A 158 -60.05 65.93 -10.52
CA GLN A 158 -59.84 66.65 -11.78
C GLN A 158 -61.13 66.83 -12.58
N LEU A 159 -61.97 65.80 -12.67
CA LEU A 159 -63.28 65.89 -13.33
C LEU A 159 -64.20 66.88 -12.61
N GLU A 160 -64.18 66.93 -11.28
CA GLU A 160 -64.98 67.86 -10.51
C GLU A 160 -64.48 69.30 -10.65
N VAL A 161 -63.16 69.51 -10.70
CA VAL A 161 -62.56 70.81 -11.04
C VAL A 161 -62.96 71.24 -12.45
N GLN A 162 -62.94 70.33 -13.42
CA GLN A 162 -63.42 70.60 -14.78
C GLN A 162 -64.88 71.00 -14.82
N LYS A 163 -65.76 70.30 -14.08
CA LYS A 163 -67.18 70.67 -13.96
C LYS A 163 -67.37 72.04 -13.31
N LEU A 164 -66.64 72.35 -12.25
CA LEU A 164 -66.67 73.67 -11.61
C LEU A 164 -66.15 74.77 -12.56
N GLN A 165 -65.15 74.46 -13.39
CA GLN A 165 -64.64 75.37 -14.42
C GLN A 165 -65.66 75.62 -15.54
N THR A 166 -66.45 74.61 -15.91
CA THR A 166 -67.60 74.76 -16.83
C THR A 166 -68.73 75.58 -16.19
N LEU A 167 -69.02 75.34 -14.91
CA LEU A 167 -70.04 76.08 -14.14
C LEU A 167 -69.68 77.57 -13.96
N VAL A 168 -68.38 77.89 -13.89
CA VAL A 168 -67.87 79.28 -13.88
C VAL A 168 -67.92 79.92 -15.27
N SER A 169 -67.89 79.14 -16.35
CA SER A 169 -68.05 79.65 -17.73
C SER A 169 -69.52 79.88 -18.13
N GLU A 170 -70.48 79.28 -17.41
CA GLU A 170 -71.92 79.38 -17.67
C GLU A 170 -72.65 80.14 -16.56
N GLN A 171 -72.33 81.43 -16.36
CA GLN A 171 -73.22 82.37 -15.68
C GLN A 171 -73.33 83.70 -16.47
N PRO A 172 -74.56 84.20 -16.75
CA PRO A 172 -74.77 85.39 -17.58
C PRO A 172 -74.64 86.67 -16.74
N ASN A 173 -73.85 87.64 -17.20
CA ASN A 173 -73.89 89.02 -16.70
C ASN A 173 -73.84 90.00 -17.88
N LYS A 174 -75.00 90.10 -18.54
CA LYS A 174 -75.37 91.10 -19.55
C LYS A 174 -76.19 92.17 -18.81
N ASP A 175 -75.53 93.10 -18.14
CA ASP A 175 -76.18 94.24 -17.47
C ASP A 175 -75.21 95.43 -17.25
N VAL A 176 -74.35 95.70 -18.23
CA VAL A 176 -73.43 96.87 -18.25
C VAL A 176 -73.42 97.61 -19.59
N VAL A 177 -74.09 97.09 -20.64
CA VAL A 177 -74.06 97.69 -22.00
C VAL A 177 -75.36 98.42 -22.35
N GLU A 178 -76.46 98.20 -21.63
CA GLU A 178 -77.79 98.74 -21.96
C GLU A 178 -78.08 100.15 -21.36
N GLN A 179 -77.08 100.77 -20.71
CA GLN A 179 -77.13 102.16 -20.22
C GLN A 179 -76.36 103.17 -21.08
N MET A 180 -75.58 102.73 -22.08
CA MET A 180 -74.75 103.62 -22.89
C MET A 180 -75.44 104.09 -24.19
N GLU A 181 -76.59 103.49 -24.53
CA GLU A 181 -77.26 103.68 -25.82
C GLU A 181 -78.39 104.72 -25.80
N LYS A 182 -78.66 105.34 -24.64
CA LYS A 182 -79.70 106.37 -24.46
C LYS A 182 -79.18 107.83 -24.46
N CYS A 183 -77.89 108.05 -24.70
CA CYS A 183 -77.24 109.37 -24.69
C CYS A 183 -76.94 109.93 -26.11
N ILE A 184 -77.20 109.16 -27.17
CA ILE A 184 -76.78 109.51 -28.54
C ILE A 184 -77.77 110.46 -29.24
N GLN A 185 -79.03 110.51 -28.81
CA GLN A 185 -80.08 111.32 -29.45
C GLN A 185 -79.98 112.84 -29.20
N GLU A 186 -79.07 113.31 -28.35
CA GLU A 186 -78.87 114.74 -28.05
C GLU A 186 -77.67 115.37 -28.77
N LYS A 187 -76.95 114.62 -29.62
CA LYS A 187 -75.75 115.11 -30.33
C LYS A 187 -75.94 115.47 -31.82
N ASP A 188 -77.19 115.55 -32.29
CA ASP A 188 -77.54 116.03 -33.64
C ASP A 188 -77.46 117.55 -33.83
N GLU A 189 -77.23 118.35 -32.78
CA GLU A 189 -76.93 119.79 -32.92
C GLU A 189 -75.42 120.11 -33.05
N LYS A 190 -74.52 119.13 -32.88
CA LYS A 190 -73.08 119.28 -33.18
C LYS A 190 -72.70 118.96 -34.63
N LEU A 191 -73.71 118.63 -35.44
CA LEU A 191 -73.68 118.41 -36.90
C LEU A 191 -73.17 119.63 -37.70
N LYS A 192 -73.06 120.82 -37.10
CA LYS A 192 -72.50 122.03 -37.74
C LYS A 192 -70.98 122.20 -37.58
N THR A 193 -70.35 121.37 -36.76
CA THR A 193 -68.88 121.26 -36.61
C THR A 193 -68.30 120.10 -37.44
N VAL A 194 -69.16 119.37 -38.16
CA VAL A 194 -68.82 118.18 -38.97
C VAL A 194 -68.40 118.56 -40.40
N GLU A 195 -68.66 119.79 -40.86
CA GLU A 195 -68.24 120.25 -42.20
C GLU A 195 -66.73 120.54 -42.29
N GLU A 196 -66.04 120.91 -41.19
CA GLU A 196 -64.55 121.02 -41.16
C GLU A 196 -63.84 119.65 -41.02
N LEU A 197 -64.54 118.59 -40.58
CA LEU A 197 -64.00 117.24 -40.44
C LEU A 197 -64.09 116.40 -41.74
N LEU A 198 -64.92 116.80 -42.70
CA LEU A 198 -65.04 116.15 -44.01
C LEU A 198 -63.85 116.44 -44.94
N GLU A 199 -63.15 117.57 -44.74
CA GLU A 199 -61.91 117.89 -45.47
C GLU A 199 -60.73 117.02 -44.99
N THR A 200 -60.72 116.61 -43.72
CA THR A 200 -59.74 115.66 -43.16
C THR A 200 -60.00 114.22 -43.60
N GLY A 201 -61.26 113.87 -43.89
CA GLY A 201 -61.66 112.53 -44.35
C GLY A 201 -61.22 112.20 -45.78
N LEU A 202 -61.17 113.18 -46.68
CA LEU A 202 -60.73 112.96 -48.06
C LEU A 202 -59.22 112.68 -48.17
N ILE A 203 -58.40 113.22 -47.26
CA ILE A 203 -56.96 112.95 -47.18
C ILE A 203 -56.70 111.50 -46.69
N GLN A 204 -57.50 110.98 -45.74
CA GLN A 204 -57.34 109.61 -45.23
C GLN A 204 -57.67 108.51 -46.25
N VAL A 205 -58.57 108.77 -47.20
CA VAL A 205 -58.90 107.81 -48.27
C VAL A 205 -57.77 107.70 -49.30
N ALA A 206 -57.08 108.81 -49.61
CA ALA A 206 -55.91 108.80 -50.50
C ALA A 206 -54.72 108.02 -49.89
N THR A 207 -54.44 108.20 -48.59
CA THR A 207 -53.38 107.44 -47.90
C THR A 207 -53.66 105.93 -47.83
N LYS A 208 -54.94 105.51 -47.69
CA LYS A 208 -55.28 104.08 -47.67
C LYS A 208 -55.25 103.41 -49.05
N GLU A 209 -55.47 104.16 -50.12
CA GLU A 209 -55.31 103.69 -51.51
C GLU A 209 -53.82 103.45 -51.85
N GLU A 210 -52.91 104.30 -51.35
CA GLU A 210 -51.46 104.12 -51.47
C GLU A 210 -50.94 102.91 -50.67
N GLU A 211 -51.43 102.69 -49.45
CA GLU A 211 -51.10 101.50 -48.63
C GLU A 211 -51.55 100.19 -49.30
N LEU A 212 -52.70 100.16 -49.98
CA LEU A 212 -53.18 99.00 -50.72
C LEU A 212 -52.33 98.67 -51.97
N ASN A 213 -51.81 99.68 -52.67
CA ASN A 213 -50.89 99.46 -53.78
C ASN A 213 -49.51 98.98 -53.30
N ALA A 214 -49.02 99.45 -52.15
CA ALA A 214 -47.78 98.97 -51.54
C ALA A 214 -47.85 97.48 -51.17
N ILE A 215 -48.94 97.05 -50.52
CA ILE A 215 -49.19 95.64 -50.17
C ILE A 215 -49.34 94.77 -51.43
N ARG A 216 -49.90 95.30 -52.52
CA ARG A 216 -50.05 94.58 -53.79
C ARG A 216 -48.70 94.40 -54.51
N THR A 217 -47.81 95.40 -54.46
CA THR A 217 -46.44 95.29 -54.97
C THR A 217 -45.58 94.33 -54.14
N GLU A 218 -45.76 94.32 -52.82
CA GLU A 218 -45.06 93.42 -51.91
C GLU A 218 -45.49 91.95 -52.11
N ASN A 219 -46.79 91.69 -52.27
CA ASN A 219 -47.29 90.35 -52.60
C ASN A 219 -46.78 89.83 -53.96
N SER A 220 -46.61 90.71 -54.94
CA SER A 220 -45.99 90.36 -56.24
C SER A 220 -44.51 90.00 -56.08
N SER A 221 -43.77 90.75 -55.26
CA SER A 221 -42.37 90.47 -54.92
C SER A 221 -42.20 89.14 -54.20
N LEU A 222 -43.02 88.90 -53.16
CA LEU A 222 -43.00 87.65 -52.39
C LEU A 222 -43.37 86.44 -53.24
N THR A 223 -44.31 86.58 -54.18
CA THR A 223 -44.65 85.49 -55.11
C THR A 223 -43.47 85.12 -56.02
N LYS A 224 -42.70 86.13 -56.45
CA LYS A 224 -41.51 85.93 -57.29
C LYS A 224 -40.36 85.29 -56.50
N GLU A 225 -40.17 85.71 -55.26
CA GLU A 225 -39.16 85.15 -54.34
C GLU A 225 -39.49 83.70 -53.95
N VAL A 226 -40.77 83.36 -53.76
CA VAL A 226 -41.23 81.97 -53.55
C VAL A 226 -41.00 81.11 -54.78
N GLN A 227 -41.17 81.64 -56.01
CA GLN A 227 -40.83 80.92 -57.24
C GLN A 227 -39.32 80.69 -57.39
N ASP A 228 -38.49 81.70 -57.07
CA ASP A 228 -37.03 81.59 -57.13
C ASP A 228 -36.47 80.63 -56.05
N LEU A 229 -37.08 80.59 -54.86
CA LEU A 229 -36.75 79.61 -53.81
C LEU A 229 -37.15 78.18 -54.20
N LYS A 230 -38.28 78.02 -54.90
CA LYS A 230 -38.72 76.72 -55.43
C LYS A 230 -37.82 76.21 -56.56
N ALA A 231 -37.29 77.10 -57.40
CA ALA A 231 -36.28 76.77 -58.40
C ALA A 231 -34.95 76.36 -57.75
N LYS A 232 -34.49 77.10 -56.72
CA LYS A 232 -33.27 76.74 -55.95
C LYS A 232 -33.38 75.44 -55.17
N GLN A 233 -34.56 75.07 -54.66
CA GLN A 233 -34.79 73.77 -54.03
C GLN A 233 -34.63 72.60 -55.02
N ASN A 234 -34.92 72.83 -56.30
CA ASN A 234 -34.82 71.81 -57.35
C ASN A 234 -33.39 71.67 -57.91
N ASP A 235 -32.57 72.73 -57.82
CA ASP A 235 -31.16 72.76 -58.28
C ASP A 235 -30.14 72.41 -57.17
N GLN A 236 -30.58 72.15 -55.94
CA GLN A 236 -29.74 71.60 -54.87
C GLN A 236 -29.62 70.07 -55.05
N VAL A 237 -28.56 69.67 -55.76
CA VAL A 237 -27.93 68.33 -55.88
C VAL A 237 -28.72 67.17 -55.24
N SER A 238 -29.17 66.27 -56.11
CA SER A 238 -30.07 65.15 -55.85
C SER A 238 -29.75 64.33 -54.58
N PHE A 239 -30.60 64.48 -53.56
CA PHE A 239 -30.75 63.50 -52.47
C PHE A 239 -30.90 62.07 -52.99
N ALA A 240 -31.43 61.89 -54.20
CA ALA A 240 -31.54 60.60 -54.88
C ALA A 240 -30.17 59.89 -55.04
N SER A 241 -29.10 60.60 -55.42
CA SER A 241 -27.77 59.98 -55.60
C SER A 241 -27.16 59.52 -54.27
N LEU A 242 -27.37 60.28 -53.19
CA LEU A 242 -26.86 59.91 -51.86
C LEU A 242 -27.63 58.72 -51.28
N VAL A 243 -28.94 58.67 -51.52
CA VAL A 243 -29.79 57.53 -51.14
C VAL A 243 -29.42 56.26 -51.92
N GLU A 244 -29.06 56.39 -53.21
CA GLU A 244 -28.58 55.27 -54.03
C GLU A 244 -27.26 54.71 -53.49
N GLU A 245 -26.31 55.57 -53.13
CA GLU A 245 -25.01 55.15 -52.56
C GLU A 245 -25.19 54.51 -51.18
N LEU A 246 -26.07 55.06 -50.32
CA LEU A 246 -26.41 54.46 -49.03
C LEU A 246 -27.07 53.08 -49.19
N LYS A 247 -27.96 52.91 -50.16
CA LYS A 247 -28.55 51.58 -50.45
C LYS A 247 -27.50 50.58 -50.88
N LYS A 248 -26.52 50.98 -51.70
CA LYS A 248 -25.42 50.12 -52.13
C LYS A 248 -24.54 49.70 -50.95
N VAL A 249 -24.19 50.64 -50.06
CA VAL A 249 -23.43 50.35 -48.84
C VAL A 249 -24.20 49.41 -47.90
N ILE A 250 -25.51 49.62 -47.73
CA ILE A 250 -26.36 48.73 -46.92
C ILE A 250 -26.35 47.31 -47.51
N HIS A 251 -26.53 47.16 -48.82
CA HIS A 251 -26.52 45.84 -49.46
C HIS A 251 -25.16 45.13 -49.33
N GLU A 252 -24.06 45.88 -49.43
CA GLU A 252 -22.71 45.33 -49.22
C GLU A 252 -22.50 44.90 -47.75
N LYS A 253 -23.00 45.69 -46.80
CA LYS A 253 -22.94 45.35 -45.37
C LYS A 253 -23.81 44.15 -45.05
N ASP A 254 -25.02 44.05 -45.59
CA ASP A 254 -25.90 42.90 -45.45
C ASP A 254 -25.27 41.62 -46.03
N GLY A 255 -24.57 41.73 -47.18
CA GLY A 255 -23.82 40.61 -47.75
C GLY A 255 -22.67 40.15 -46.85
N LYS A 256 -21.94 41.08 -46.23
CA LYS A 256 -20.88 40.76 -45.26
C LYS A 256 -21.45 40.15 -43.98
N ILE A 257 -22.61 40.63 -43.50
CA ILE A 257 -23.31 40.07 -42.35
C ILE A 257 -23.69 38.61 -42.63
N LYS A 258 -24.29 38.32 -43.79
CA LYS A 258 -24.62 36.93 -44.19
C LYS A 258 -23.40 36.02 -44.26
N SER A 259 -22.28 36.51 -44.80
CA SER A 259 -21.03 35.72 -44.83
C SER A 259 -20.48 35.42 -43.43
N VAL A 260 -20.62 36.36 -42.49
CA VAL A 260 -20.24 36.15 -41.08
C VAL A 260 -21.21 35.20 -40.38
N GLU A 261 -22.51 35.30 -40.65
CA GLU A 261 -23.53 34.38 -40.13
C GLU A 261 -23.26 32.94 -40.60
N GLU A 262 -22.98 32.74 -41.90
CA GLU A 262 -22.62 31.42 -42.45
C GLU A 262 -21.33 30.84 -41.82
N LEU A 263 -20.33 31.68 -41.57
CA LEU A 263 -19.10 31.26 -40.88
C LEU A 263 -19.36 30.89 -39.42
N LEU A 264 -20.24 31.63 -38.73
CA LEU A 264 -20.61 31.36 -37.34
C LEU A 264 -21.39 30.05 -37.24
N GLU A 265 -22.33 29.81 -38.16
CA GLU A 265 -23.11 28.57 -38.27
C GLU A 265 -22.18 27.37 -38.49
N ALA A 266 -21.21 27.49 -39.40
CA ALA A 266 -20.21 26.45 -39.65
C ALA A 266 -19.34 26.15 -38.42
N GLU A 267 -19.00 27.18 -37.64
CA GLU A 267 -18.20 27.01 -36.43
C GLU A 267 -19.01 26.43 -35.27
N LEU A 268 -20.30 26.79 -35.13
CA LEU A 268 -21.23 26.12 -34.21
C LEU A 268 -21.34 24.63 -34.51
N LEU A 269 -21.40 24.26 -35.79
CA LEU A 269 -21.43 22.85 -36.22
C LEU A 269 -20.12 22.12 -35.88
N LYS A 270 -18.96 22.78 -35.98
CA LYS A 270 -17.68 22.20 -35.52
C LYS A 270 -17.61 22.05 -34.01
N VAL A 271 -18.12 23.02 -33.24
CA VAL A 271 -18.18 22.95 -31.78
C VAL A 271 -19.08 21.80 -31.35
N ALA A 272 -20.26 21.65 -31.96
CA ALA A 272 -21.16 20.53 -31.70
C ALA A 272 -20.51 19.16 -31.99
N ASN A 273 -19.75 19.04 -33.09
CA ASN A 273 -19.00 17.82 -33.40
C ASN A 273 -17.87 17.53 -32.40
N LYS A 274 -17.16 18.57 -31.94
CA LYS A 274 -16.15 18.46 -30.88
C LYS A 274 -16.76 18.07 -29.54
N GLU A 275 -17.93 18.60 -29.23
CA GLU A 275 -18.67 18.28 -28.00
C GLU A 275 -19.16 16.83 -28.00
N LYS A 276 -19.64 16.34 -29.15
CA LYS A 276 -19.98 14.93 -29.33
C LYS A 276 -18.76 14.01 -29.13
N THR A 277 -17.61 14.35 -29.71
CA THR A 277 -16.38 13.56 -29.53
C THR A 277 -15.87 13.58 -28.09
N ILE A 278 -15.99 14.71 -27.38
CA ILE A 278 -15.70 14.79 -25.94
C ILE A 278 -16.65 13.90 -25.14
N GLN A 279 -17.93 13.86 -25.51
CA GLN A 279 -18.92 13.01 -24.84
C GLN A 279 -18.64 11.52 -25.06
N ASP A 280 -18.27 11.13 -26.27
CA ASP A 280 -17.88 9.75 -26.60
C ASP A 280 -16.62 9.33 -25.82
N LEU A 281 -15.57 10.17 -25.78
CA LEU A 281 -14.36 9.93 -24.98
C LEU A 281 -14.66 9.86 -23.48
N LYS A 282 -15.62 10.64 -22.99
CA LYS A 282 -16.05 10.60 -21.59
C LYS A 282 -16.71 9.27 -21.24
N GLN A 283 -17.52 8.72 -22.14
CA GLN A 283 -18.13 7.39 -21.97
C GLN A 283 -17.08 6.29 -21.99
N GLU A 284 -16.07 6.39 -22.87
CA GLU A 284 -14.96 5.44 -22.95
C GLU A 284 -14.08 5.45 -21.69
N ILE A 285 -13.81 6.63 -21.12
CA ILE A 285 -13.10 6.76 -19.83
C ILE A 285 -13.89 6.12 -18.69
N GLU A 286 -15.22 6.27 -18.66
CA GLU A 286 -16.06 5.66 -17.63
C GLU A 286 -16.08 4.12 -17.75
N ALA A 287 -16.16 3.60 -18.98
CA ALA A 287 -16.08 2.16 -19.25
C ALA A 287 -14.70 1.58 -18.83
N LEU A 288 -13.60 2.26 -19.16
CA LEU A 288 -12.26 1.85 -18.74
C LEU A 288 -12.09 1.91 -17.21
N LYS A 289 -12.70 2.88 -16.53
CA LYS A 289 -12.74 2.93 -15.06
C LYS A 289 -13.43 1.72 -14.46
N GLU A 290 -14.56 1.32 -15.04
CA GLU A 290 -15.31 0.14 -14.60
C GLU A 290 -14.51 -1.15 -14.83
N GLU A 291 -13.82 -1.25 -15.97
CA GLU A 291 -12.94 -2.39 -16.29
C GLU A 291 -11.72 -2.48 -15.36
N ILE A 292 -11.11 -1.34 -15.01
CA ILE A 292 -10.04 -1.25 -13.99
C ILE A 292 -10.57 -1.65 -12.61
N GLY A 293 -11.78 -1.22 -12.25
CA GLY A 293 -12.43 -1.62 -11.00
C GLY A 293 -12.68 -3.13 -10.92
N ASN A 294 -13.19 -3.72 -12.00
CA ASN A 294 -13.44 -5.16 -12.11
C ASN A 294 -12.15 -5.98 -12.06
N THR A 295 -11.09 -5.56 -12.77
CA THR A 295 -9.78 -6.24 -12.72
C THR A 295 -9.12 -6.13 -11.33
N GLN A 296 -9.30 -5.02 -10.61
CA GLN A 296 -8.84 -4.92 -9.22
C GLN A 296 -9.62 -5.84 -8.27
N LEU A 297 -10.94 -5.96 -8.45
CA LEU A 297 -11.78 -6.90 -7.69
C LEU A 297 -11.38 -8.35 -7.95
N GLU A 298 -11.14 -8.71 -9.22
CA GLU A 298 -10.67 -10.03 -9.62
C GLU A 298 -9.27 -10.32 -9.04
N LYS A 299 -8.37 -9.33 -9.03
CA LYS A 299 -7.06 -9.44 -8.38
C LYS A 299 -7.18 -9.67 -6.86
N ALA A 300 -8.11 -8.99 -6.19
CA ALA A 300 -8.38 -9.20 -4.76
C ALA A 300 -8.93 -10.61 -4.50
N GLN A 301 -9.80 -11.12 -5.38
CA GLN A 301 -10.28 -12.51 -5.31
C GLN A 301 -9.15 -13.52 -5.56
N GLN A 302 -8.27 -13.26 -6.52
CA GLN A 302 -7.06 -14.05 -6.78
C GLN A 302 -6.13 -14.12 -5.56
N LEU A 303 -5.91 -13.00 -4.88
CA LEU A 303 -5.11 -12.95 -3.64
C LEU A 303 -5.77 -13.75 -2.50
N SER A 304 -7.10 -13.69 -2.39
CA SER A 304 -7.86 -14.49 -1.41
C SER A 304 -7.73 -15.99 -1.69
N ILE A 305 -7.89 -16.41 -2.96
CA ILE A 305 -7.71 -17.80 -3.38
C ILE A 305 -6.27 -18.25 -3.14
N THR A 306 -5.28 -17.40 -3.44
CA THR A 306 -3.86 -17.70 -3.20
C THR A 306 -3.58 -17.92 -1.71
N SER A 307 -4.17 -17.08 -0.83
CA SER A 307 -4.06 -17.27 0.62
C SER A 307 -4.68 -18.58 1.09
N GLN A 308 -5.86 -18.94 0.57
CA GLN A 308 -6.52 -20.22 0.89
C GLN A 308 -5.70 -21.42 0.41
N VAL A 309 -5.11 -21.34 -0.79
CA VAL A 309 -4.22 -22.38 -1.33
C VAL A 309 -2.97 -22.52 -0.46
N GLN A 310 -2.38 -21.41 0.00
CA GLN A 310 -1.22 -21.43 0.90
C GLN A 310 -1.55 -22.08 2.24
N GLU A 311 -2.73 -21.78 2.82
CA GLU A 311 -3.21 -22.42 4.05
C GLU A 311 -3.39 -23.93 3.85
N LEU A 312 -4.01 -24.35 2.74
CA LEU A 312 -4.17 -25.76 2.40
C LEU A 312 -2.83 -26.47 2.19
N GLN A 313 -1.85 -25.82 1.54
CA GLN A 313 -0.49 -26.34 1.39
C GLN A 313 0.20 -26.54 2.73
N ASN A 314 0.09 -25.57 3.64
CA ASN A 314 0.66 -25.67 4.98
C ASN A 314 0.00 -26.82 5.77
N LEU A 315 -1.32 -26.97 5.65
CA LEU A 315 -2.06 -28.06 6.28
C LEU A 315 -1.64 -29.44 5.71
N LEU A 316 -1.46 -29.53 4.40
CA LEU A 316 -1.01 -30.74 3.70
C LEU A 316 0.40 -31.13 4.14
N LYS A 317 1.32 -30.15 4.22
CA LYS A 317 2.69 -30.37 4.71
C LYS A 317 2.70 -30.86 6.16
N GLY A 318 1.89 -30.26 7.03
CA GLY A 318 1.73 -30.74 8.41
C GLY A 318 1.17 -32.16 8.49
N LYS A 319 0.25 -32.54 7.58
CA LYS A 319 -0.26 -33.91 7.47
C LYS A 319 0.79 -34.88 6.95
N GLU A 320 1.63 -34.47 6.02
CA GLU A 320 2.74 -35.27 5.50
C GLU A 320 3.81 -35.52 6.57
N GLU A 321 4.15 -34.51 7.36
CA GLU A 321 5.05 -34.64 8.52
C GLU A 321 4.47 -35.60 9.58
N GLN A 322 3.16 -35.50 9.87
CA GLN A 322 2.47 -36.46 10.75
C GLN A 322 2.50 -37.89 10.17
N MET A 323 2.29 -38.04 8.86
CA MET A 323 2.34 -39.34 8.18
C MET A 323 3.75 -39.96 8.22
N ASN A 324 4.79 -39.16 8.01
CA ASN A 324 6.18 -39.61 8.12
C ASN A 324 6.54 -40.03 9.56
N THR A 325 6.07 -39.28 10.55
CA THR A 325 6.21 -39.66 11.97
C THR A 325 5.48 -40.96 12.27
N MET A 326 4.26 -41.13 11.77
CA MET A 326 3.50 -42.37 11.98
C MET A 326 4.13 -43.57 11.25
N LYS A 327 4.71 -43.35 10.07
CA LYS A 327 5.45 -44.37 9.31
C LYS A 327 6.69 -44.86 10.07
N THR A 328 7.49 -43.96 10.61
CA THR A 328 8.68 -44.34 11.42
C THR A 328 8.29 -45.11 12.68
N VAL A 329 7.21 -44.71 13.37
CA VAL A 329 6.68 -45.46 14.52
C VAL A 329 6.19 -46.85 14.12
N LEU A 330 5.54 -46.99 12.97
CA LEU A 330 5.11 -48.30 12.47
C LEU A 330 6.30 -49.20 12.12
N GLU A 331 7.34 -48.67 11.47
CA GLU A 331 8.58 -49.40 11.18
C GLU A 331 9.30 -49.85 12.45
N GLU A 332 9.31 -49.03 13.51
CA GLU A 332 9.84 -49.41 14.82
C GLU A 332 8.99 -50.53 15.47
N LYS A 333 7.65 -50.40 15.43
CA LYS A 333 6.74 -51.44 15.94
C LYS A 333 6.88 -52.75 15.19
N GLU A 334 7.11 -52.71 13.89
CA GLU A 334 7.35 -53.90 13.07
C GLU A 334 8.66 -54.59 13.48
N LYS A 335 9.74 -53.83 13.73
CA LYS A 335 10.99 -54.37 14.30
C LYS A 335 10.78 -54.98 15.68
N ASP A 336 10.03 -54.32 16.57
CA ASP A 336 9.69 -54.84 17.89
C ASP A 336 8.91 -56.16 17.81
N LEU A 337 7.94 -56.25 16.89
CA LEU A 337 7.17 -57.47 16.66
C LEU A 337 8.05 -58.60 16.13
N VAL A 338 8.97 -58.32 15.21
CA VAL A 338 9.94 -59.29 14.71
C VAL A 338 10.83 -59.80 15.85
N ASN A 339 11.33 -58.90 16.70
CA ASN A 339 12.16 -59.27 17.86
C ASN A 339 11.37 -60.11 18.87
N ARG A 340 10.11 -59.74 19.16
CA ARG A 340 9.23 -60.50 20.04
C ARG A 340 8.85 -61.86 19.46
N GLY A 341 8.69 -61.95 18.14
CA GLY A 341 8.52 -63.21 17.41
C GLY A 341 9.70 -64.15 17.60
N LYS A 342 10.94 -63.64 17.46
CA LYS A 342 12.16 -64.43 17.75
C LYS A 342 12.20 -64.91 19.20
N TRP A 343 11.92 -64.03 20.17
CA TRP A 343 11.89 -64.40 21.59
C TRP A 343 10.82 -65.46 21.89
N LEU A 344 9.65 -65.38 21.26
CA LEU A 344 8.62 -66.41 21.37
C LEU A 344 9.06 -67.75 20.75
N GLN A 345 9.79 -67.70 19.63
CA GLN A 345 10.37 -68.89 19.02
C GLN A 345 11.42 -69.54 19.94
N ASP A 346 12.34 -68.75 20.50
CA ASP A 346 13.35 -69.23 21.45
C ASP A 346 12.68 -69.90 22.67
N LEU A 347 11.63 -69.26 23.21
CA LEU A 347 10.82 -69.84 24.30
C LEU A 347 10.09 -71.11 23.91
N GLN A 348 9.65 -71.22 22.65
CA GLN A 348 8.98 -72.41 22.16
C GLN A 348 9.99 -73.57 22.05
N GLU A 349 11.18 -73.31 21.51
CA GLU A 349 12.27 -74.28 21.44
C GLU A 349 12.73 -74.72 22.85
N GLU A 350 12.83 -73.78 23.80
CA GLU A 350 13.10 -74.09 25.21
C GLU A 350 12.00 -74.96 25.84
N ASN A 351 10.73 -74.62 25.62
CA ASN A 351 9.61 -75.44 26.11
C ASN A 351 9.59 -76.83 25.50
N GLU A 352 9.91 -76.98 24.22
CA GLU A 352 10.04 -78.29 23.56
C GLU A 352 11.19 -79.11 24.17
N SER A 353 12.33 -78.47 24.43
CA SER A 353 13.48 -79.07 25.13
C SER A 353 13.13 -79.50 26.56
N LEU A 354 12.50 -78.62 27.35
CA LEU A 354 12.05 -78.92 28.71
C LEU A 354 11.01 -80.04 28.71
N LYS A 355 10.09 -80.06 27.74
CA LYS A 355 9.10 -81.13 27.59
C LYS A 355 9.77 -82.47 27.28
N ALA A 356 10.78 -82.48 26.41
CA ALA A 356 11.57 -83.68 26.13
C ALA A 356 12.32 -84.16 27.39
N HIS A 357 12.92 -83.24 28.15
CA HIS A 357 13.61 -83.56 29.39
C HIS A 357 12.68 -84.12 30.47
N VAL A 358 11.49 -83.51 30.65
CA VAL A 358 10.47 -84.02 31.57
C VAL A 358 10.00 -85.42 31.13
N GLN A 359 9.88 -85.68 29.83
CA GLN A 359 9.51 -86.99 29.30
C GLN A 359 10.62 -88.04 29.55
N GLU A 360 11.90 -87.66 29.41
CA GLU A 360 13.03 -88.53 29.77
C GLU A 360 13.10 -88.81 31.27
N VAL A 361 12.93 -87.80 32.12
CA VAL A 361 12.88 -87.96 33.59
C VAL A 361 11.68 -88.81 34.01
N ALA A 362 10.52 -88.64 33.38
CA ALA A 362 9.36 -89.49 33.63
C ALA A 362 9.63 -90.95 33.26
N GLN A 363 10.33 -91.22 32.14
CA GLN A 363 10.76 -92.56 31.75
C GLN A 363 11.84 -93.14 32.69
N HIS A 364 12.77 -92.32 33.19
CA HIS A 364 13.76 -92.71 34.18
C HIS A 364 13.12 -93.07 35.53
N ASN A 365 12.19 -92.24 36.01
CA ASN A 365 11.43 -92.48 37.24
C ASN A 365 10.54 -93.72 37.14
N LEU A 366 9.96 -94.02 35.98
CA LEU A 366 9.22 -95.27 35.75
C LEU A 366 10.12 -96.52 35.81
N LYS A 367 11.44 -96.34 35.62
CA LYS A 367 12.46 -97.39 35.67
C LYS A 367 13.08 -97.55 37.07
N GLU A 368 13.06 -96.49 37.88
CA GLU A 368 13.49 -96.50 39.30
C GLU A 368 12.37 -96.89 40.28
N ALA A 369 11.09 -96.68 39.94
CA ALA A 369 9.95 -96.93 40.84
C ALA A 369 9.54 -98.42 41.00
N CYS A 370 10.48 -99.36 40.90
CA CYS A 370 10.26 -100.79 41.19
C CYS A 370 10.45 -101.15 42.68
N SER A 371 10.22 -100.23 43.61
CA SER A 371 10.16 -100.50 45.06
C SER A 371 8.95 -99.80 45.71
N ALA A 372 7.85 -100.54 45.85
CA ALA A 372 6.49 -100.11 46.19
C ALA A 372 6.24 -99.72 47.67
N SER A 373 7.01 -98.80 48.26
CA SER A 373 6.84 -98.40 49.67
C SER A 373 6.62 -96.90 49.93
N GLN A 374 6.77 -96.02 48.94
CA GLN A 374 6.62 -94.56 49.13
C GLN A 374 5.27 -93.99 48.65
N PHE A 375 4.44 -94.81 47.99
CA PHE A 375 3.17 -94.34 47.41
C PHE A 375 2.03 -94.25 48.44
N GLU A 376 2.02 -95.16 49.43
CA GLU A 376 0.95 -95.25 50.44
C GLU A 376 1.03 -94.12 51.49
N GLU A 377 2.23 -93.59 51.74
CA GLU A 377 2.45 -92.48 52.68
C GLU A 377 2.01 -91.13 52.09
N LEU A 378 2.22 -90.92 50.79
CA LEU A 378 1.78 -89.70 50.08
C LEU A 378 0.25 -89.63 49.89
N GLU A 379 -0.42 -90.77 49.75
CA GLU A 379 -1.88 -90.82 49.59
C GLU A 379 -2.62 -90.37 50.86
N THR A 380 -2.06 -90.65 52.05
CA THR A 380 -2.63 -90.19 53.33
C THR A 380 -2.48 -88.68 53.55
N MET A 381 -1.33 -88.09 53.21
CA MET A 381 -1.12 -86.63 53.29
C MET A 381 -1.99 -85.84 52.31
N LEU A 382 -2.22 -86.36 51.10
CA LEU A 382 -3.04 -85.70 50.09
C LEU A 382 -4.49 -85.57 50.55
N LYS A 383 -5.02 -86.62 51.22
CA LYS A 383 -6.37 -86.65 51.76
C LYS A 383 -6.56 -85.66 52.93
N GLU A 384 -5.52 -85.44 53.73
CA GLU A 384 -5.53 -84.45 54.82
C GLU A 384 -5.52 -83.02 54.27
N LYS A 385 -4.70 -82.73 53.26
CA LYS A 385 -4.66 -81.41 52.59
C LYS A 385 -5.93 -81.07 51.83
N GLU A 386 -6.58 -82.06 51.23
CA GLU A 386 -7.87 -81.86 50.56
C GLU A 386 -8.98 -81.45 51.56
N ASN A 387 -8.95 -82.00 52.78
CA ASN A 387 -9.90 -81.61 53.83
C ASN A 387 -9.63 -80.21 54.39
N GLU A 388 -8.37 -79.77 54.46
CA GLU A 388 -8.02 -78.39 54.79
C GLU A 388 -8.48 -77.41 53.71
N MET A 389 -8.33 -77.77 52.43
CA MET A 389 -8.77 -76.95 51.30
C MET A 389 -10.28 -76.72 51.32
N LYS A 390 -11.07 -77.76 51.59
CA LYS A 390 -12.53 -77.63 51.74
C LYS A 390 -12.92 -76.67 52.87
N ARG A 391 -12.14 -76.63 53.96
CA ARG A 391 -12.35 -75.72 55.10
C ARG A 391 -12.09 -74.26 54.73
N VAL A 392 -11.03 -74.01 53.96
CA VAL A 392 -10.70 -72.66 53.44
C VAL A 392 -11.74 -72.19 52.42
N GLU A 393 -12.24 -73.09 51.57
CA GLU A 393 -13.28 -72.77 50.60
C GLU A 393 -14.59 -72.33 51.27
N THR A 394 -14.99 -72.98 52.38
CA THR A 394 -16.17 -72.56 53.15
C THR A 394 -16.00 -71.17 53.77
N MET A 395 -14.79 -70.84 54.28
CA MET A 395 -14.50 -69.52 54.84
C MET A 395 -14.51 -68.41 53.77
N LEU A 396 -14.09 -68.71 52.54
CA LEU A 396 -14.13 -67.76 51.43
C LEU A 396 -15.57 -67.43 51.01
N LYS A 397 -16.46 -68.43 50.96
CA LYS A 397 -17.88 -68.21 50.66
C LYS A 397 -18.57 -67.34 51.72
N GLU A 398 -18.26 -67.52 53.00
CA GLU A 398 -18.74 -66.62 54.06
C GLU A 398 -18.23 -65.19 53.87
N ARG A 399 -16.95 -65.02 53.54
CA ARG A 399 -16.35 -63.69 53.27
C ARG A 399 -16.92 -63.00 52.04
N GLU A 400 -17.23 -63.73 50.97
CA GLU A 400 -17.95 -63.20 49.82
C GLU A 400 -19.36 -62.73 50.20
N SER A 401 -20.06 -63.48 51.05
CA SER A 401 -21.38 -63.08 51.54
C SER A 401 -21.33 -61.81 52.40
N ASP A 402 -20.31 -61.67 53.26
CA ASP A 402 -20.05 -60.46 54.05
C ASP A 402 -19.69 -59.25 53.17
N LEU A 403 -18.86 -59.45 52.14
CA LEU A 403 -18.51 -58.40 51.18
C LEU A 403 -19.72 -57.94 50.38
N SER A 404 -20.59 -58.88 49.98
CA SER A 404 -21.85 -58.57 49.31
C SER A 404 -22.79 -57.75 50.20
N SER A 405 -22.87 -58.09 51.50
CA SER A 405 -23.60 -57.30 52.50
C SER A 405 -23.03 -55.89 52.66
N LYS A 406 -21.71 -55.74 52.79
CA LYS A 406 -21.05 -54.43 52.86
C LYS A 406 -21.21 -53.60 51.59
N THR A 407 -21.26 -54.23 50.42
CA THR A 407 -21.50 -53.54 49.15
C THR A 407 -22.91 -52.94 49.10
N LYS A 408 -23.92 -53.63 49.64
CA LYS A 408 -25.27 -53.07 49.79
C LYS A 408 -25.33 -51.87 50.74
N GLN A 409 -24.63 -51.94 51.89
CA GLN A 409 -24.54 -50.79 52.81
C GLN A 409 -23.86 -49.58 52.16
N LEU A 410 -22.84 -49.81 51.33
CA LEU A 410 -22.16 -48.73 50.60
C LEU A 410 -23.07 -48.07 49.56
N GLN A 411 -23.95 -48.85 48.92
CA GLN A 411 -24.95 -48.35 47.98
C GLN A 411 -26.01 -47.49 48.69
N GLU A 412 -26.46 -47.88 49.88
CA GLU A 412 -27.38 -47.08 50.72
C GLU A 412 -26.74 -45.73 51.13
N VAL A 413 -25.47 -45.74 51.55
CA VAL A 413 -24.71 -44.50 51.85
C VAL A 413 -24.52 -43.62 50.61
N GLN A 414 -24.42 -44.22 49.41
CA GLN A 414 -24.30 -43.49 48.16
C GLN A 414 -25.64 -42.87 47.73
N ASP A 415 -26.76 -43.53 48.00
CA ASP A 415 -28.10 -43.01 47.76
C ASP A 415 -28.50 -41.94 48.80
N GLU A 416 -28.07 -42.08 50.06
CA GLU A 416 -28.14 -40.99 51.07
C GLU A 416 -27.30 -39.79 50.65
N ASN A 417 -26.10 -39.98 50.08
CA ASN A 417 -25.30 -38.88 49.53
C ASN A 417 -25.98 -38.19 48.35
N LYS A 418 -26.69 -38.92 47.49
CA LYS A 418 -27.53 -38.31 46.44
C LYS A 418 -28.68 -37.52 47.04
N LEU A 419 -29.32 -38.03 48.10
CA LEU A 419 -30.39 -37.35 48.82
C LEU A 419 -29.89 -36.03 49.46
N PHE A 420 -28.72 -36.07 50.12
CA PHE A 420 -28.07 -34.87 50.67
C PHE A 420 -27.67 -33.88 49.59
N LYS A 421 -27.22 -34.36 48.42
CA LYS A 421 -26.88 -33.50 47.28
C LYS A 421 -28.11 -32.74 46.76
N SER A 422 -29.25 -33.42 46.61
CA SER A 422 -30.53 -32.78 46.27
C SER A 422 -31.00 -31.78 47.35
N GLN A 423 -30.70 -32.07 48.62
CA GLN A 423 -31.06 -31.20 49.75
C GLN A 423 -30.19 -29.93 49.81
N ILE A 424 -28.92 -30.02 49.42
CA ILE A 424 -28.00 -28.87 49.25
C ILE A 424 -28.45 -27.99 48.07
N GLU A 425 -28.86 -28.59 46.96
CA GLU A 425 -29.36 -27.89 45.77
C GLU A 425 -30.67 -27.12 46.07
N GLN A 426 -31.53 -27.69 46.93
CA GLN A 426 -32.76 -27.07 47.42
C GLN A 426 -32.48 -25.89 48.39
N LEU A 427 -31.46 -26.00 49.25
CA LEU A 427 -31.02 -24.89 50.13
C LEU A 427 -30.31 -23.77 49.34
N GLN A 428 -29.62 -24.07 48.25
CA GLN A 428 -29.07 -23.06 47.32
C GLN A 428 -30.17 -22.28 46.58
N GLN A 429 -31.26 -22.93 46.17
CA GLN A 429 -32.42 -22.24 45.57
C GLN A 429 -33.18 -21.37 46.58
N GLN A 430 -33.29 -21.77 47.84
CA GLN A 430 -33.89 -20.93 48.90
C GLN A 430 -33.03 -19.69 49.22
N ASN A 431 -31.71 -19.79 49.18
CA ASN A 431 -30.81 -18.66 49.40
C ASN A 431 -30.87 -17.63 48.25
N TYR A 432 -31.04 -18.10 47.01
CA TYR A 432 -31.24 -17.25 45.82
C TYR A 432 -32.53 -16.41 45.84
N GLN A 433 -33.55 -16.80 46.62
CA GLN A 433 -34.79 -16.04 46.76
C GLN A 433 -34.83 -15.09 47.98
N GLN A 434 -33.84 -15.15 48.88
CA GLN A 434 -33.67 -14.18 49.97
C GLN A 434 -32.57 -13.13 49.70
N ALA A 435 -31.67 -13.36 48.74
CA ALA A 435 -30.62 -12.44 48.32
C ALA A 435 -31.04 -11.46 47.18
N SER A 436 -32.34 -11.29 46.95
CA SER A 436 -32.90 -10.29 46.01
C SER A 436 -33.25 -8.95 46.67
N SER A 437 -32.79 -8.71 47.91
CA SER A 437 -33.05 -7.46 48.65
C SER A 437 -31.82 -6.63 49.03
N PHE A 438 -30.61 -6.96 48.57
CA PHE A 438 -29.47 -6.03 48.66
C PHE A 438 -28.57 -6.06 47.42
N SER A 439 -28.31 -4.85 46.92
CA SER A 439 -27.72 -4.49 45.63
C SER A 439 -26.20 -4.70 45.57
N SER A 440 -25.75 -4.95 44.33
CA SER A 440 -24.41 -5.18 43.77
C SER A 440 -23.18 -4.63 44.55
N PRO A 441 -22.03 -5.36 44.52
CA PRO A 441 -20.74 -4.96 45.08
C PRO A 441 -20.10 -3.70 44.43
N GLU A 442 -20.70 -3.12 43.38
CA GLU A 442 -20.29 -1.81 42.83
C GLU A 442 -20.78 -0.62 43.67
N ALA A 443 -21.82 -0.80 44.49
CA ALA A 443 -22.28 0.25 45.40
C ALA A 443 -21.27 0.53 46.53
N LEU A 444 -20.57 -0.50 47.02
CA LEU A 444 -19.58 -0.35 48.10
C LEU A 444 -18.30 0.35 47.64
N LEU A 445 -17.85 0.12 46.40
CA LEU A 445 -16.68 0.81 45.83
C LEU A 445 -16.95 2.28 45.55
N LYS A 446 -18.17 2.63 45.12
CA LYS A 446 -18.59 4.02 44.95
C LYS A 446 -18.70 4.75 46.30
N ILE A 447 -19.30 4.11 47.31
CA ILE A 447 -19.42 4.67 48.67
C ILE A 447 -18.04 4.89 49.29
N ILE A 448 -17.08 3.98 49.11
CA ILE A 448 -15.71 4.18 49.61
C ILE A 448 -15.04 5.38 48.90
N SER A 449 -15.17 5.50 47.58
CA SER A 449 -14.61 6.66 46.85
C SER A 449 -15.28 8.00 47.22
N GLU A 450 -16.60 8.00 47.50
CA GLU A 450 -17.32 9.18 47.95
C GLU A 450 -16.91 9.58 49.38
N ARG A 451 -16.69 8.60 50.27
CA ARG A 451 -16.21 8.85 51.64
C ARG A 451 -14.76 9.30 51.69
N GLU A 452 -13.89 8.78 50.81
CA GLU A 452 -12.51 9.26 50.70
C GLU A 452 -12.46 10.70 50.19
N LYS A 453 -13.32 11.04 49.21
CA LYS A 453 -13.46 12.42 48.71
C LYS A 453 -13.99 13.37 49.79
N GLU A 454 -15.01 12.98 50.55
CA GLU A 454 -15.53 13.75 51.70
C GLU A 454 -14.45 13.98 52.77
N ILE A 455 -13.58 13.01 53.04
CA ILE A 455 -12.49 13.17 54.02
C ILE A 455 -11.48 14.21 53.54
N THR A 456 -11.07 14.17 52.26
CA THR A 456 -10.18 15.20 51.69
C THR A 456 -10.83 16.58 51.65
N ASP A 457 -12.12 16.67 51.32
CA ASP A 457 -12.85 17.94 51.30
C ASP A 457 -12.96 18.53 52.72
N LEU A 458 -13.28 17.70 53.73
CA LEU A 458 -13.32 18.13 55.14
C LEU A 458 -11.94 18.51 55.69
N GLN A 459 -10.86 17.87 55.24
CA GLN A 459 -9.50 18.24 55.62
C GLN A 459 -9.10 19.60 55.03
N ASN A 460 -9.42 19.85 53.76
CA ASN A 460 -9.20 21.14 53.12
C ASN A 460 -10.06 22.27 53.73
N GLU A 461 -11.30 21.95 54.13
CA GLU A 461 -12.16 22.88 54.86
C GLU A 461 -11.63 23.18 56.27
N LEU A 462 -11.09 22.18 56.98
CA LEU A 462 -10.52 22.38 58.31
C LEU A 462 -9.27 23.27 58.25
N ASP A 463 -8.40 23.07 57.27
CA ASP A 463 -7.22 23.91 57.06
C ASP A 463 -7.61 25.34 56.62
N SER A 464 -8.61 25.49 55.74
CA SER A 464 -9.15 26.82 55.39
C SER A 464 -9.81 27.53 56.57
N LEU A 465 -10.56 26.81 57.42
CA LEU A 465 -11.15 27.40 58.62
C LEU A 465 -10.10 27.82 59.62
N LYS A 466 -9.02 27.04 59.75
CA LYS A 466 -7.91 27.34 60.64
C LYS A 466 -7.19 28.63 60.20
N ASP A 467 -6.90 28.76 58.90
CA ASP A 467 -6.31 29.98 58.35
C ASP A 467 -7.25 31.19 58.45
N ALA A 468 -8.56 30.99 58.25
CA ALA A 468 -9.56 32.04 58.42
C ALA A 468 -9.69 32.52 59.88
N VAL A 469 -9.58 31.61 60.86
CA VAL A 469 -9.61 31.93 62.29
C VAL A 469 -8.34 32.66 62.71
N GLU A 470 -7.17 32.23 62.24
CA GLU A 470 -5.88 32.91 62.51
C GLU A 470 -5.87 34.32 61.90
N HIS A 471 -6.37 34.46 60.67
CA HIS A 471 -6.51 35.75 59.99
C HIS A 471 -7.53 36.67 60.68
N GLN A 472 -8.67 36.14 61.14
CA GLN A 472 -9.63 36.92 61.93
C GLN A 472 -9.05 37.37 63.26
N ARG A 473 -8.27 36.53 63.94
CA ARG A 473 -7.64 36.90 65.21
C ARG A 473 -6.67 38.06 65.05
N LYS A 474 -5.87 38.07 63.98
CA LYS A 474 -4.96 39.17 63.64
C LYS A 474 -5.72 40.45 63.27
N LYS A 475 -6.74 40.34 62.42
CA LYS A 475 -7.59 41.47 62.00
C LYS A 475 -8.36 42.08 63.17
N ASN A 476 -8.81 41.28 64.14
CA ASN A 476 -9.54 41.78 65.31
C ASN A 476 -8.62 42.55 66.27
N ASN A 477 -7.36 42.12 66.40
CA ASN A 477 -6.34 42.83 67.19
C ASN A 477 -5.97 44.19 66.56
N GLU A 478 -5.82 44.23 65.23
CA GLU A 478 -5.55 45.48 64.49
C GLU A 478 -6.76 46.44 64.53
N ARG A 479 -7.99 45.92 64.42
CA ARG A 479 -9.21 46.73 64.59
C ARG A 479 -9.34 47.33 65.99
N GLN A 480 -9.01 46.57 67.04
CA GLN A 480 -9.06 47.08 68.42
C GLN A 480 -8.10 48.27 68.61
N GLN A 481 -6.87 48.18 68.08
CA GLN A 481 -5.91 49.29 68.12
C GLN A 481 -6.40 50.51 67.33
N HIS A 482 -7.08 50.30 66.20
CA HIS A 482 -7.60 51.40 65.38
C HIS A 482 -8.80 52.10 66.03
N VAL A 483 -9.68 51.36 66.70
CA VAL A 483 -10.81 51.93 67.46
C VAL A 483 -10.30 52.82 68.59
N GLU A 484 -9.32 52.36 69.37
CA GLU A 484 -8.74 53.15 70.47
C GLU A 484 -8.05 54.43 69.98
N ALA A 485 -7.40 54.39 68.81
CA ALA A 485 -6.80 55.56 68.18
C ALA A 485 -7.85 56.59 67.70
N VAL A 486 -8.91 56.12 67.04
CA VAL A 486 -10.01 56.99 66.55
C VAL A 486 -10.79 57.61 67.70
N GLU A 487 -11.03 56.86 68.78
CA GLU A 487 -11.70 57.38 69.98
C GLU A 487 -10.90 58.53 70.63
N LEU A 488 -9.58 58.41 70.70
CA LEU A 488 -8.71 59.48 71.20
C LEU A 488 -8.74 60.71 70.29
N GLU A 489 -8.65 60.51 68.98
CA GLU A 489 -8.67 61.60 68.00
C GLU A 489 -10.01 62.35 68.00
N ALA A 490 -11.13 61.62 68.07
CA ALA A 490 -12.46 62.20 68.12
C ALA A 490 -12.70 63.04 69.39
N LYS A 491 -12.16 62.61 70.56
CA LYS A 491 -12.19 63.43 71.79
C LYS A 491 -11.42 64.74 71.61
N GLU A 492 -10.24 64.69 70.98
CA GLU A 492 -9.41 65.88 70.77
C GLU A 492 -10.02 66.86 69.76
N VAL A 493 -10.63 66.36 68.67
CA VAL A 493 -11.31 67.20 67.68
C VAL A 493 -12.53 67.90 68.30
N LEU A 494 -13.35 67.17 69.06
CA LEU A 494 -14.54 67.75 69.69
C LEU A 494 -14.20 68.80 70.76
N LYS A 495 -13.11 68.61 71.52
CA LYS A 495 -12.56 69.65 72.42
C LYS A 495 -12.11 70.90 71.66
N LYS A 496 -11.51 70.74 70.48
CA LYS A 496 -11.07 71.87 69.63
C LYS A 496 -12.23 72.66 69.04
N LEU A 497 -13.27 71.98 68.55
CA LEU A 497 -14.40 72.63 67.87
C LEU A 497 -15.35 73.35 68.84
N PHE A 498 -15.47 72.87 70.08
CA PHE A 498 -16.37 73.45 71.08
C PHE A 498 -15.63 73.73 72.40
N PRO A 499 -14.68 74.67 72.42
CA PRO A 499 -13.83 74.94 73.58
C PRO A 499 -14.60 75.50 74.79
N LYS A 500 -15.85 75.95 74.61
CA LYS A 500 -16.75 76.39 75.68
C LYS A 500 -17.47 75.23 76.39
N VAL A 501 -17.39 74.00 75.88
CA VAL A 501 -18.01 72.79 76.44
C VAL A 501 -16.95 71.93 77.15
N SER A 502 -16.95 71.94 78.48
CA SER A 502 -15.95 71.24 79.31
C SER A 502 -16.45 69.91 79.91
N VAL A 503 -15.72 68.80 79.72
CA VAL A 503 -16.06 67.45 80.26
C VAL A 503 -14.79 66.76 80.79
N SER A 504 -14.88 66.03 81.92
CA SER A 504 -13.74 65.38 82.62
C SER A 504 -13.03 64.32 81.75
N SER A 505 -11.69 64.24 81.82
CA SER A 505 -10.85 63.48 80.88
C SER A 505 -10.59 62.00 81.23
N ASN A 506 -10.91 61.53 82.45
CA ASN A 506 -10.66 60.15 82.91
C ASN A 506 -11.82 59.16 82.64
N LEU A 507 -12.73 59.49 81.72
CA LEU A 507 -13.91 58.68 81.40
C LEU A 507 -13.72 57.84 80.13
N SER A 508 -14.39 56.70 80.05
CA SER A 508 -14.46 55.90 78.81
C SER A 508 -15.04 56.74 77.64
N TYR A 509 -14.76 56.37 76.38
CA TYR A 509 -15.16 57.19 75.22
C TYR A 509 -16.67 57.45 75.16
N SER A 510 -17.47 56.43 75.41
CA SER A 510 -18.94 56.49 75.39
C SER A 510 -19.52 57.36 76.51
N GLU A 511 -18.93 57.34 77.70
CA GLU A 511 -19.35 58.18 78.83
C GLU A 511 -18.95 59.64 78.64
N TRP A 512 -17.79 59.89 78.01
CA TRP A 512 -17.32 61.23 77.70
C TRP A 512 -18.19 61.94 76.66
N LEU A 513 -18.53 61.27 75.55
CA LEU A 513 -19.36 61.82 74.47
C LEU A 513 -20.76 62.23 74.96
N ARG A 514 -21.39 61.41 75.80
CA ARG A 514 -22.73 61.70 76.33
C ARG A 514 -22.74 62.97 77.21
N GLY A 515 -21.68 63.20 77.97
CA GLY A 515 -21.50 64.43 78.74
C GLY A 515 -21.29 65.67 77.86
N PHE A 516 -20.61 65.49 76.72
CA PHE A 516 -20.36 66.56 75.76
C PHE A 516 -21.64 67.00 75.03
N GLU A 517 -22.43 66.05 74.53
CA GLU A 517 -23.67 66.31 73.79
C GLU A 517 -24.67 67.15 74.61
N LYS A 518 -24.82 66.80 75.90
CA LYS A 518 -25.75 67.50 76.80
C LYS A 518 -25.40 68.99 76.93
N LYS A 519 -24.12 69.32 77.07
CA LYS A 519 -23.64 70.72 77.18
C LYS A 519 -23.74 71.50 75.87
N ALA A 520 -23.61 70.85 74.72
CA ALA A 520 -23.69 71.51 73.42
C ALA A 520 -25.13 71.95 73.08
N LYS A 521 -26.14 71.15 73.44
CA LYS A 521 -27.56 71.44 73.18
C LYS A 521 -28.10 72.67 73.91
N GLU A 522 -27.50 73.04 75.02
CA GLU A 522 -27.91 74.22 75.81
C GLU A 522 -27.52 75.56 75.13
N CYS A 523 -26.70 75.55 74.07
CA CYS A 523 -26.17 76.78 73.44
C CYS A 523 -26.94 77.29 72.20
N VAL A 524 -27.94 76.58 71.67
CA VAL A 524 -28.46 76.83 70.30
C VAL A 524 -29.88 77.44 70.23
N THR A 525 -30.61 77.60 71.34
CA THR A 525 -32.06 77.86 71.30
C THR A 525 -32.54 79.32 71.19
N GLU A 526 -31.74 80.28 70.70
CA GLU A 526 -32.19 81.67 70.53
C GLU A 526 -32.10 82.12 69.06
N THR A 527 -33.27 82.46 68.46
CA THR A 527 -33.55 83.35 67.30
C THR A 527 -34.34 82.67 66.14
N SER A 528 -35.61 83.07 65.89
CA SER A 528 -36.28 83.02 64.56
C SER A 528 -37.71 83.61 64.51
N GLY A 529 -38.04 84.41 63.46
CA GLY A 529 -39.41 84.62 62.93
C GLY A 529 -39.70 85.95 62.16
N SER A 530 -39.83 85.95 60.82
CA SER A 530 -40.41 87.07 59.99
C SER A 530 -40.84 86.62 58.57
N GLU A 531 -41.78 87.32 57.91
CA GLU A 531 -42.48 86.99 56.63
C GLU A 531 -41.57 86.92 55.37
N GLU A 532 -40.41 87.60 55.36
CA GLU A 532 -39.38 87.42 54.31
C GLU A 532 -38.85 85.99 54.23
N VAL A 533 -38.94 85.23 55.34
CA VAL A 533 -38.58 83.82 55.40
C VAL A 533 -39.48 82.99 54.48
N LYS A 534 -40.77 83.32 54.33
CA LYS A 534 -41.71 82.52 53.52
C LYS A 534 -41.51 82.66 52.01
N VAL A 535 -41.17 83.86 51.52
CA VAL A 535 -40.88 84.09 50.09
C VAL A 535 -39.53 83.47 49.71
N LEU A 536 -38.54 83.57 50.60
CA LEU A 536 -37.27 82.89 50.44
C LEU A 536 -37.42 81.37 50.51
N GLU A 537 -38.30 80.84 51.39
CA GLU A 537 -38.65 79.42 51.44
C GLU A 537 -39.26 78.92 50.13
N HIS A 538 -40.14 79.69 49.48
CA HIS A 538 -40.72 79.29 48.19
C HIS A 538 -39.68 79.26 47.07
N LYS A 539 -38.85 80.31 46.93
CA LYS A 539 -37.77 80.34 45.92
C LYS A 539 -36.69 79.29 46.17
N LEU A 540 -36.42 78.99 47.44
CA LEU A 540 -35.53 77.90 47.84
C LEU A 540 -36.11 76.56 47.39
N LYS A 541 -37.42 76.34 47.60
CA LYS A 541 -38.11 75.13 47.14
C LYS A 541 -38.10 74.97 45.62
N GLU A 542 -38.35 76.03 44.85
CA GLU A 542 -38.25 76.00 43.38
C GLU A 542 -36.82 75.71 42.90
N ALA A 543 -35.81 76.31 43.55
CA ALA A 543 -34.40 76.04 43.25
C ALA A 543 -33.99 74.60 43.63
N ASP A 544 -34.53 74.06 44.72
CA ASP A 544 -34.33 72.66 45.14
C ASP A 544 -35.00 71.69 44.16
N GLU A 545 -36.21 71.99 43.68
CA GLU A 545 -36.89 71.21 42.65
C GLU A 545 -36.12 71.23 41.31
N MET A 546 -35.55 72.38 40.92
CA MET A 546 -34.69 72.47 39.74
C MET A 546 -33.35 71.75 39.92
N HIS A 547 -32.75 71.85 41.12
CA HIS A 547 -31.50 71.16 41.46
C HIS A 547 -31.70 69.65 41.45
N THR A 548 -32.81 69.15 42.01
CA THR A 548 -33.13 67.71 41.98
C THR A 548 -33.37 67.20 40.57
N LEU A 549 -34.04 67.97 39.69
CA LEU A 549 -34.20 67.60 38.28
C LEU A 549 -32.86 67.52 37.54
N LEU A 550 -31.99 68.54 37.71
CA LEU A 550 -30.66 68.56 37.10
C LEU A 550 -29.78 67.42 37.63
N GLN A 551 -29.83 67.14 38.93
CA GLN A 551 -29.15 65.99 39.53
C GLN A 551 -29.60 64.68 38.88
N LEU A 552 -30.91 64.51 38.66
CA LEU A 552 -31.48 63.31 38.05
C LEU A 552 -31.06 63.16 36.58
N GLU A 553 -30.94 64.27 35.86
CA GLU A 553 -30.41 64.29 34.49
C GLU A 553 -28.90 63.95 34.45
N CYS A 554 -28.10 64.49 35.37
CA CYS A 554 -26.69 64.11 35.53
C CYS A 554 -26.51 62.63 35.86
N GLU A 555 -27.33 62.07 36.74
CA GLU A 555 -27.30 60.62 37.05
C GLU A 555 -27.69 59.77 35.83
N LYS A 556 -28.67 60.23 35.03
CA LYS A 556 -29.01 59.57 33.75
C LYS A 556 -27.83 59.61 32.78
N TYR A 557 -27.14 60.74 32.63
CA TYR A 557 -25.95 60.84 31.77
C TYR A 557 -24.80 59.94 32.24
N LYS A 558 -24.54 59.88 33.57
CA LYS A 558 -23.55 58.95 34.14
C LYS A 558 -23.90 57.49 33.81
N SER A 559 -25.17 57.12 33.92
CA SER A 559 -25.64 55.77 33.59
C SER A 559 -25.41 55.42 32.13
N VAL A 560 -25.78 56.31 31.20
CA VAL A 560 -25.54 56.14 29.76
C VAL A 560 -24.04 56.09 29.42
N LEU A 561 -23.21 56.89 30.08
CA LEU A 561 -21.76 56.82 29.92
C LEU A 561 -21.18 55.49 30.41
N ALA A 562 -21.63 54.98 31.56
CA ALA A 562 -21.21 53.68 32.05
C ALA A 562 -21.65 52.54 31.12
N GLU A 563 -22.87 52.62 30.56
CA GLU A 563 -23.35 51.64 29.59
C GLU A 563 -22.54 51.68 28.28
N THR A 564 -22.28 52.87 27.74
CA THR A 564 -21.48 53.04 26.53
C THR A 564 -20.02 52.60 26.73
N GLU A 565 -19.41 52.91 27.87
CA GLU A 565 -18.08 52.40 28.24
C GLU A 565 -18.10 50.86 28.33
N GLY A 566 -19.14 50.28 28.93
CA GLY A 566 -19.32 48.83 29.00
C GLY A 566 -19.44 48.17 27.62
N ILE A 567 -20.15 48.81 26.68
CA ILE A 567 -20.24 48.35 25.28
C ILE A 567 -18.88 48.45 24.59
N LEU A 568 -18.16 49.57 24.73
CA LEU A 568 -16.83 49.76 24.15
C LEU A 568 -15.83 48.72 24.65
N GLN A 569 -15.81 48.44 25.96
CA GLN A 569 -14.94 47.41 26.52
C GLN A 569 -15.29 46.01 25.99
N LYS A 570 -16.58 45.70 25.79
CA LYS A 570 -16.99 44.44 25.15
C LYS A 570 -16.51 44.36 23.70
N LEU A 571 -16.64 45.46 22.96
CA LEU A 571 -16.19 45.53 21.57
C LEU A 571 -14.67 45.35 21.48
N GLN A 572 -13.91 46.07 22.32
CA GLN A 572 -12.46 45.95 22.40
C GLN A 572 -12.02 44.52 22.70
N ARG A 573 -12.60 43.89 23.74
CA ARG A 573 -12.32 42.47 24.06
C ARG A 573 -12.67 41.53 22.90
N SER A 574 -13.76 41.80 22.18
CA SER A 574 -14.14 41.00 21.01
C SER A 574 -13.13 41.13 19.87
N VAL A 575 -12.62 42.33 19.62
CA VAL A 575 -11.60 42.58 18.59
C VAL A 575 -10.29 41.89 18.95
N GLU A 576 -9.80 42.08 20.19
CA GLU A 576 -8.58 41.43 20.68
C GLU A 576 -8.66 39.89 20.61
N GLN A 577 -9.82 39.32 20.94
CA GLN A 577 -10.05 37.88 20.80
C GLN A 577 -9.98 37.43 19.35
N GLU A 578 -10.58 38.19 18.43
CA GLU A 578 -10.58 37.84 17.02
C GLU A 578 -9.19 38.00 16.39
N GLU A 579 -8.45 39.05 16.74
CA GLU A 579 -7.04 39.22 16.36
C GLU A 579 -6.17 38.05 16.82
N ASN A 580 -6.36 37.58 18.06
CA ASN A 580 -5.64 36.42 18.56
C ASN A 580 -6.00 35.13 17.82
N LYS A 581 -7.27 34.93 17.46
CA LYS A 581 -7.69 33.79 16.62
C LYS A 581 -7.04 33.84 15.24
N TRP A 582 -7.04 35.00 14.59
CA TRP A 582 -6.40 35.15 13.27
C TRP A 582 -4.89 34.96 13.34
N LYS A 583 -4.23 35.44 14.41
CA LYS A 583 -2.81 35.19 14.64
C LYS A 583 -2.49 33.69 14.71
N VAL A 584 -3.25 32.93 15.49
CA VAL A 584 -3.09 31.46 15.57
C VAL A 584 -3.32 30.79 14.22
N LYS A 585 -4.37 31.17 13.47
CA LYS A 585 -4.65 30.63 12.13
C LYS A 585 -3.52 30.92 11.14
N VAL A 586 -2.93 32.11 11.20
CA VAL A 586 -1.80 32.50 10.36
C VAL A 586 -0.57 31.67 10.71
N ASP A 587 -0.26 31.52 12.00
CA ASP A 587 0.89 30.73 12.47
C ASP A 587 0.75 29.25 12.05
N GLU A 588 -0.45 28.68 12.17
CA GLU A 588 -0.74 27.30 11.74
C GLU A 588 -0.63 27.15 10.22
N SER A 589 -1.21 28.07 9.45
CA SER A 589 -1.07 28.09 7.99
C SER A 589 0.40 28.21 7.57
N GLN A 590 1.19 29.01 8.29
CA GLN A 590 2.61 29.18 8.01
C GLN A 590 3.44 27.92 8.36
N LYS A 591 3.06 27.17 9.40
CA LYS A 591 3.65 25.86 9.71
C LYS A 591 3.36 24.84 8.61
N ILE A 592 2.11 24.78 8.14
CA ILE A 592 1.71 23.87 7.04
C ILE A 592 2.49 24.21 5.77
N ILE A 593 2.59 25.49 5.42
CA ILE A 593 3.39 25.94 4.25
C ILE A 593 4.86 25.52 4.40
N LYS A 594 5.47 25.70 5.56
CA LYS A 594 6.86 25.27 5.80
C LYS A 594 7.02 23.75 5.67
N GLN A 595 6.06 22.97 6.18
CA GLN A 595 6.08 21.52 6.05
C GLN A 595 5.93 21.07 4.59
N MET A 596 5.01 21.70 3.84
CA MET A 596 4.84 21.45 2.41
C MET A 596 6.10 21.82 1.63
N GLN A 597 6.76 22.94 1.96
CA GLN A 597 8.02 23.34 1.34
C GLN A 597 9.13 22.30 1.58
N LEU A 598 9.26 21.79 2.81
CA LEU A 598 10.23 20.73 3.12
C LEU A 598 9.94 19.45 2.34
N SER A 599 8.68 19.02 2.29
CA SER A 599 8.26 17.87 1.49
C SER A 599 8.56 18.09 0.00
N PHE A 600 8.28 19.28 -0.52
CA PHE A 600 8.55 19.64 -1.91
C PHE A 600 10.04 19.56 -2.23
N THR A 601 10.90 20.16 -1.39
CA THR A 601 12.36 20.10 -1.58
C THR A 601 12.90 18.67 -1.54
N SER A 602 12.34 17.80 -0.71
CA SER A 602 12.70 16.37 -0.67
C SER A 602 12.30 15.64 -1.95
N SER A 603 11.07 15.85 -2.42
CA SER A 603 10.60 15.27 -3.69
C SER A 603 11.38 15.79 -4.90
N GLU A 604 11.76 17.08 -4.90
CA GLU A 604 12.59 17.67 -5.96
C GLU A 604 14.00 17.05 -6.00
N GLN A 605 14.61 16.81 -4.83
CA GLN A 605 15.88 16.09 -4.73
C GLN A 605 15.78 14.64 -5.23
N GLU A 606 14.67 13.96 -4.94
CA GLU A 606 14.41 12.60 -5.45
C GLU A 606 14.28 12.57 -6.96
N LEU A 607 13.52 13.53 -7.53
CA LEU A 607 13.39 13.66 -8.98
C LEU A 607 14.75 13.91 -9.66
N GLU A 608 15.61 14.73 -9.05
CA GLU A 608 16.96 14.96 -9.56
C GLU A 608 17.85 13.70 -9.46
N ARG A 609 17.65 12.87 -8.42
CA ARG A 609 18.33 11.57 -8.31
C ARG A 609 17.89 10.61 -9.41
N LEU A 610 16.58 10.42 -9.58
CA LEU A 610 16.01 9.58 -10.62
C LEU A 610 16.39 10.07 -12.03
N ARG A 611 16.52 11.38 -12.23
CA ARG A 611 17.01 11.96 -13.50
C ARG A 611 18.45 11.55 -13.78
N ARG A 612 19.32 11.51 -12.76
CA ARG A 612 20.70 11.02 -12.90
C ARG A 612 20.75 9.52 -13.17
N GLU A 613 20.00 8.73 -12.41
CA GLU A 613 19.93 7.28 -12.62
C GLU A 613 19.40 6.92 -14.02
N ASN A 614 18.37 7.61 -14.51
CA ASN A 614 17.90 7.41 -15.89
C ASN A 614 18.97 7.72 -16.95
N LYS A 615 19.80 8.74 -16.71
CA LYS A 615 20.92 9.06 -17.60
C LYS A 615 21.95 7.92 -17.61
N ASP A 616 22.23 7.33 -16.45
CA ASP A 616 23.16 6.21 -16.32
C ASP A 616 22.61 4.94 -16.96
N ILE A 617 21.31 4.65 -16.77
CA ILE A 617 20.61 3.54 -17.46
C ILE A 617 20.68 3.72 -18.98
N GLU A 618 20.51 4.94 -19.49
CA GLU A 618 20.62 5.20 -20.93
C GLU A 618 22.04 4.99 -21.45
N ASN A 619 23.06 5.31 -20.64
CA ASN A 619 24.45 5.02 -21.00
C ASN A 619 24.70 3.51 -21.06
N LEU A 620 24.25 2.77 -20.04
CA LEU A 620 24.35 1.31 -20.02
C LEU A 620 23.58 0.65 -21.16
N ARG A 621 22.43 1.21 -21.57
CA ARG A 621 21.68 0.72 -22.74
C ARG A 621 22.52 0.84 -24.02
N ARG A 622 23.18 1.98 -24.23
CA ARG A 622 24.05 2.17 -25.40
C ARG A 622 25.27 1.24 -25.38
N GLU A 623 25.87 1.01 -24.21
CA GLU A 623 26.97 0.05 -24.06
C GLU A 623 26.51 -1.38 -24.36
N ARG A 624 25.34 -1.78 -23.86
CA ARG A 624 24.73 -3.08 -24.16
C ARG A 624 24.50 -3.27 -25.67
N GLU A 625 23.90 -2.28 -26.33
CA GLU A 625 23.68 -2.31 -27.79
C GLU A 625 25.00 -2.44 -28.56
N HIS A 626 26.06 -1.75 -28.11
CA HIS A 626 27.37 -1.89 -28.72
C HIS A 626 27.94 -3.30 -28.56
N LEU A 627 27.86 -3.88 -27.36
CA LEU A 627 28.33 -5.24 -27.08
C LEU A 627 27.52 -6.31 -27.82
N GLU A 628 26.21 -6.12 -27.96
CA GLU A 628 25.34 -7.00 -28.77
C GLU A 628 25.77 -7.02 -30.23
N MET A 629 26.08 -5.86 -30.81
CA MET A 629 26.59 -5.76 -32.19
C MET A 629 27.97 -6.43 -32.34
N GLU A 630 28.86 -6.29 -31.35
CA GLU A 630 30.16 -6.99 -31.38
C GLU A 630 30.01 -8.51 -31.26
N LEU A 631 29.08 -8.97 -30.43
CA LEU A 631 28.77 -10.39 -30.29
C LEU A 631 28.17 -10.97 -31.57
N GLU A 632 27.24 -10.27 -32.21
CA GLU A 632 26.65 -10.68 -33.49
C GLU A 632 27.74 -10.80 -34.57
N LYS A 633 28.66 -9.83 -34.62
CA LYS A 633 29.81 -9.88 -35.53
C LYS A 633 30.69 -11.11 -35.26
N ALA A 634 31.02 -11.38 -33.99
CA ALA A 634 31.81 -12.55 -33.62
C ALA A 634 31.10 -13.88 -33.96
N GLU A 635 29.77 -13.93 -33.83
CA GLU A 635 28.98 -15.11 -34.19
C GLU A 635 28.96 -15.35 -35.70
N ILE A 636 28.85 -14.28 -36.49
CA ILE A 636 28.97 -14.36 -37.95
C ILE A 636 30.35 -14.88 -38.34
N GLU A 637 31.43 -14.32 -37.78
CA GLU A 637 32.80 -14.78 -38.02
C GLU A 637 32.98 -16.25 -37.63
N ARG A 638 32.47 -16.66 -36.46
CA ARG A 638 32.49 -18.07 -36.01
C ARG A 638 31.73 -18.98 -36.99
N SER A 639 30.56 -18.56 -37.46
CA SER A 639 29.76 -19.31 -38.44
C SER A 639 30.56 -19.53 -39.73
N THR A 640 31.22 -18.48 -40.23
CA THR A 640 32.14 -18.57 -41.37
C THR A 640 33.25 -19.58 -41.13
N TYR A 641 33.97 -19.49 -40.00
CA TYR A 641 35.02 -20.46 -39.66
C TYR A 641 34.50 -21.91 -39.58
N VAL A 642 33.31 -22.12 -39.02
CA VAL A 642 32.69 -23.46 -38.97
C VAL A 642 32.41 -24.00 -40.38
N THR A 643 31.93 -23.15 -41.30
CA THR A 643 31.71 -23.56 -42.69
C THR A 643 33.01 -23.91 -43.40
N GLU A 644 34.07 -23.11 -43.22
CA GLU A 644 35.39 -23.37 -43.78
C GLU A 644 35.99 -24.68 -43.25
N VAL A 645 35.92 -24.92 -41.94
CA VAL A 645 36.39 -26.16 -41.32
C VAL A 645 35.61 -27.37 -41.83
N ARG A 646 34.30 -27.24 -42.06
CA ARG A 646 33.47 -28.32 -42.62
C ARG A 646 33.89 -28.64 -44.06
N GLU A 647 34.18 -27.63 -44.86
CA GLU A 647 34.66 -27.78 -46.24
C GLU A 647 36.02 -28.48 -46.26
N LEU A 648 36.98 -28.01 -45.44
CA LEU A 648 38.30 -28.64 -45.28
C LEU A 648 38.20 -30.10 -44.82
N LYS A 649 37.30 -30.40 -43.88
CA LYS A 649 37.04 -31.78 -43.43
C LYS A 649 36.50 -32.66 -44.56
N THR A 650 35.67 -32.11 -45.44
CA THR A 650 35.13 -32.84 -46.59
C THR A 650 36.24 -33.17 -47.59
N GLN A 651 37.08 -32.19 -47.93
CA GLN A 651 38.24 -32.38 -48.80
C GLN A 651 39.25 -33.38 -48.23
N LEU A 652 39.49 -33.32 -46.91
CA LEU A 652 40.34 -34.29 -46.22
C LEU A 652 39.77 -35.71 -46.32
N ASN A 653 38.47 -35.89 -46.06
CA ASN A 653 37.82 -37.19 -46.18
C ASN A 653 37.86 -37.76 -47.61
N GLU A 654 37.71 -36.91 -48.63
CA GLU A 654 37.86 -37.32 -50.02
C GLU A 654 39.29 -37.76 -50.34
N THR A 655 40.28 -37.03 -49.84
CA THR A 655 41.71 -37.36 -50.02
C THR A 655 42.04 -38.69 -49.34
N VAL A 656 41.54 -38.91 -48.12
CA VAL A 656 41.69 -40.19 -47.40
C VAL A 656 41.03 -41.33 -48.16
N LYS A 657 39.83 -41.13 -48.74
CA LYS A 657 39.18 -42.14 -49.57
C LYS A 657 40.03 -42.50 -50.80
N LYS A 658 40.55 -41.49 -51.52
CA LYS A 658 41.44 -41.68 -52.67
C LYS A 658 42.71 -42.43 -52.29
N LEU A 659 43.33 -42.06 -51.17
CA LEU A 659 44.52 -42.74 -50.67
C LEU A 659 44.24 -44.21 -50.33
N ARG A 660 43.05 -44.50 -49.77
CA ARG A 660 42.63 -45.87 -49.45
C ARG A 660 42.39 -46.72 -50.69
N THR A 661 41.80 -46.15 -51.75
CA THR A 661 41.62 -46.86 -53.03
C THR A 661 42.97 -47.16 -53.66
N GLU A 662 43.87 -46.17 -53.70
CA GLU A 662 45.24 -46.34 -54.20
C GLU A 662 45.99 -47.43 -53.41
N GLN A 663 45.89 -47.41 -52.09
CA GLN A 663 46.51 -48.42 -51.24
C GLN A 663 45.96 -49.83 -51.49
N SER A 664 44.66 -49.97 -51.73
CA SER A 664 44.04 -51.25 -52.09
C SER A 664 44.52 -51.74 -53.47
N GLU A 665 44.70 -50.83 -54.43
CA GLU A 665 45.23 -51.15 -55.75
C GLU A 665 46.69 -51.58 -55.67
N ARG A 666 47.54 -50.85 -54.92
CA ARG A 666 48.93 -51.25 -54.64
C ARG A 666 49.01 -52.63 -54.00
N GLN A 667 48.13 -52.95 -53.04
CA GLN A 667 48.07 -54.29 -52.44
C GLN A 667 47.71 -55.38 -53.47
N LYS A 668 46.77 -55.10 -54.37
CA LYS A 668 46.39 -56.02 -55.44
C LYS A 668 47.55 -56.25 -56.41
N VAL A 669 48.21 -55.18 -56.85
CA VAL A 669 49.39 -55.26 -57.73
C VAL A 669 50.52 -56.05 -57.07
N ALA A 670 50.81 -55.79 -55.79
CA ALA A 670 51.80 -56.57 -55.04
C ALA A 670 51.46 -58.07 -54.97
N GLY A 671 50.17 -58.40 -54.79
CA GLY A 671 49.69 -59.78 -54.81
C GLY A 671 49.82 -60.45 -56.18
N ASP A 672 49.48 -59.74 -57.26
CA ASP A 672 49.61 -60.25 -58.62
C ASP A 672 51.08 -60.40 -59.04
N LEU A 673 51.96 -59.50 -58.59
CA LEU A 673 53.41 -59.63 -58.73
C LEU A 673 53.93 -60.90 -58.05
N HIS A 674 53.47 -61.20 -56.82
CA HIS A 674 53.87 -62.42 -56.13
C HIS A 674 53.45 -63.69 -56.87
N LYS A 675 52.23 -63.72 -57.44
CA LYS A 675 51.76 -64.83 -58.28
C LYS A 675 52.59 -64.96 -59.57
N ALA A 676 52.94 -63.85 -60.20
CA ALA A 676 53.80 -63.83 -61.37
C ALA A 676 55.19 -64.40 -61.03
N GLN A 677 55.74 -64.03 -59.87
CA GLN A 677 57.00 -64.57 -59.37
C GLN A 677 56.94 -66.09 -59.17
N GLN A 678 55.90 -66.61 -58.50
CA GLN A 678 55.71 -68.05 -58.33
C GLN A 678 55.59 -68.79 -59.67
N SER A 679 54.90 -68.19 -60.64
CA SER A 679 54.76 -68.75 -61.98
C SER A 679 56.09 -68.79 -62.73
N LEU A 680 56.90 -67.74 -62.58
CA LEU A 680 58.26 -67.67 -63.12
C LEU A 680 59.17 -68.74 -62.52
N ASP A 681 59.16 -68.90 -61.19
CA ASP A 681 59.94 -69.92 -60.49
C ASP A 681 59.54 -71.35 -60.94
N LEU A 682 58.24 -71.59 -61.16
CA LEU A 682 57.72 -72.85 -61.68
C LEU A 682 58.20 -73.11 -63.12
N ILE A 683 58.21 -72.08 -63.97
CA ILE A 683 58.74 -72.18 -65.35
C ILE A 683 60.25 -72.47 -65.30
N GLN A 684 61.01 -71.75 -64.47
CA GLN A 684 62.45 -72.00 -64.28
C GLN A 684 62.71 -73.44 -63.81
N SER A 685 61.94 -73.94 -62.83
CA SER A 685 62.03 -75.32 -62.35
C SER A 685 61.76 -76.36 -63.45
N LYS A 686 60.73 -76.13 -64.29
CA LYS A 686 60.42 -77.01 -65.43
C LYS A 686 61.52 -77.00 -66.51
N ILE A 687 62.14 -75.85 -66.76
CA ILE A 687 63.28 -75.75 -67.68
C ILE A 687 64.48 -76.55 -67.16
N VAL A 688 64.81 -76.44 -65.87
CA VAL A 688 65.89 -77.23 -65.24
C VAL A 688 65.61 -78.74 -65.32
N LYS A 689 64.35 -79.15 -65.15
CA LYS A 689 63.95 -80.56 -65.25
C LYS A 689 64.01 -81.10 -66.68
N ALA A 690 63.60 -80.31 -67.68
CA ALA A 690 63.73 -80.66 -69.10
C ALA A 690 65.20 -80.72 -69.57
N ALA A 691 66.10 -79.96 -68.94
CA ALA A 691 67.54 -80.06 -69.17
C ALA A 691 68.17 -81.32 -68.52
N GLY A 692 67.55 -81.88 -67.47
CA GLY A 692 68.01 -83.07 -66.75
C GLY A 692 67.64 -84.42 -67.38
N ASP A 693 66.56 -84.50 -68.17
CA ASP A 693 66.06 -85.74 -68.80
C ASP A 693 66.75 -86.07 -70.17
N THR A 694 68.00 -85.64 -70.38
CA THR A 694 68.76 -85.87 -71.62
C THR A 694 69.91 -86.89 -71.44
N THR A 695 69.66 -88.05 -70.83
CA THR A 695 70.58 -89.20 -70.92
C THR A 695 69.86 -90.55 -70.92
N VAL A 696 70.04 -91.27 -72.04
CA VAL A 696 69.90 -92.74 -72.25
C VAL A 696 68.51 -93.30 -72.60
N ILE A 697 68.20 -93.43 -73.90
CA ILE A 697 68.00 -94.73 -74.58
C ILE A 697 68.56 -94.64 -76.01
N GLU A 698 69.50 -95.53 -76.34
CA GLU A 698 70.17 -95.73 -77.63
C GLU A 698 69.47 -96.79 -78.52
N ASN A 699 69.54 -96.55 -79.83
CA ASN A 699 69.53 -97.48 -81.00
C ASN A 699 68.20 -97.93 -81.65
N SER A 700 67.93 -97.41 -82.86
CA SER A 700 67.96 -98.19 -84.13
C SER A 700 67.97 -97.28 -85.38
N ASP A 701 68.72 -97.69 -86.39
CA ASP A 701 69.06 -97.03 -87.67
C ASP A 701 67.92 -96.58 -88.61
N VAL A 702 68.28 -95.62 -89.49
CA VAL A 702 67.78 -95.24 -90.83
C VAL A 702 67.00 -93.91 -90.97
N SER A 703 67.68 -92.94 -91.60
CA SER A 703 67.23 -91.79 -92.45
C SER A 703 66.24 -90.77 -91.86
N SER A 704 66.33 -89.45 -92.06
CA SER A 704 67.16 -88.57 -92.88
C SER A 704 66.87 -87.12 -92.47
N GLU A 705 67.90 -86.27 -92.55
CA GLU A 705 67.85 -84.82 -92.80
C GLU A 705 67.35 -83.80 -91.75
N THR A 706 68.27 -82.83 -91.52
CA THR A 706 68.10 -81.40 -91.21
C THR A 706 67.35 -80.98 -89.95
N GLY A 707 68.12 -80.58 -88.92
CA GLY A 707 67.59 -79.84 -87.78
C GLY A 707 68.57 -79.49 -86.65
N SER A 708 69.87 -79.33 -86.95
CA SER A 708 70.86 -78.77 -86.01
C SER A 708 70.98 -77.27 -86.31
N THR A 709 70.31 -76.41 -85.50
CA THR A 709 70.69 -75.03 -85.13
C THR A 709 69.58 -74.25 -84.40
N GLU A 710 68.31 -74.66 -84.47
CA GLU A 710 67.19 -73.87 -83.87
C GLU A 710 66.98 -74.12 -82.37
N LYS A 711 67.37 -75.28 -81.84
CA LYS A 711 67.13 -75.64 -80.43
C LYS A 711 68.06 -74.93 -79.44
N GLU A 712 69.28 -74.60 -79.87
CA GLU A 712 70.31 -73.96 -79.03
C GLU A 712 70.20 -72.42 -79.07
N THR A 713 69.83 -71.84 -80.23
CA THR A 713 69.51 -70.40 -80.34
C THR A 713 68.20 -70.03 -79.64
N MET A 714 67.18 -70.90 -79.68
CA MET A 714 65.97 -70.68 -78.87
C MET A 714 66.24 -70.77 -77.37
N SER A 715 67.11 -71.69 -76.92
CA SER A 715 67.49 -71.83 -75.50
C SER A 715 68.27 -70.61 -74.98
N VAL A 716 69.25 -70.11 -75.76
CA VAL A 716 70.02 -68.91 -75.38
C VAL A 716 69.14 -67.67 -75.41
N SER A 717 68.27 -67.52 -76.41
CA SER A 717 67.28 -66.44 -76.50
C SER A 717 66.30 -66.46 -75.33
N LEU A 718 65.79 -67.63 -74.94
CA LEU A 718 64.89 -67.78 -73.79
C LEU A 718 65.60 -67.42 -72.49
N ASN A 719 66.81 -67.93 -72.26
CA ASN A 719 67.58 -67.62 -71.05
C ASN A 719 67.94 -66.13 -70.96
N GLN A 720 68.23 -65.48 -72.08
CA GLN A 720 68.48 -64.04 -72.14
C GLN A 720 67.20 -63.24 -71.85
N THR A 721 66.05 -63.69 -72.35
CA THR A 721 64.73 -63.10 -72.04
C THR A 721 64.36 -63.28 -70.57
N VAL A 722 64.64 -64.45 -69.97
CA VAL A 722 64.44 -64.72 -68.54
C VAL A 722 65.33 -63.84 -67.68
N THR A 723 66.58 -63.62 -68.09
CA THR A 723 67.51 -62.73 -67.38
C THR A 723 67.05 -61.27 -67.43
N GLN A 724 66.55 -60.82 -68.59
CA GLN A 724 65.97 -59.47 -68.73
C GLN A 724 64.69 -59.30 -67.89
N LEU A 725 63.84 -60.33 -67.82
CA LEU A 725 62.66 -60.34 -66.96
C LEU A 725 63.05 -60.30 -65.47
N GLN A 726 64.10 -61.02 -65.07
CA GLN A 726 64.62 -60.93 -63.69
C GLN A 726 65.18 -59.55 -63.36
N GLN A 727 65.91 -58.91 -64.28
CA GLN A 727 66.43 -57.55 -64.07
C GLN A 727 65.30 -56.51 -63.98
N LEU A 728 64.28 -56.60 -64.84
CA LEU A 728 63.11 -55.73 -64.76
C LEU A 728 62.33 -55.93 -63.47
N LEU A 729 62.19 -57.17 -63.02
CA LEU A 729 61.47 -57.48 -61.78
C LEU A 729 62.23 -57.02 -60.54
N GLN A 730 63.57 -57.07 -60.57
CA GLN A 730 64.41 -56.50 -59.52
C GLN A 730 64.34 -54.96 -59.49
N ALA A 731 64.34 -54.31 -60.66
CA ALA A 731 64.17 -52.85 -60.75
C ALA A 731 62.80 -52.39 -60.24
N VAL A 732 61.72 -53.11 -60.58
CA VAL A 732 60.36 -52.84 -60.08
C VAL A 732 60.28 -53.05 -58.57
N ASN A 733 60.91 -54.09 -58.01
CA ASN A 733 60.97 -54.28 -56.56
C ASN A 733 61.74 -53.15 -55.85
N GLU A 734 62.84 -52.67 -56.42
CA GLU A 734 63.61 -51.55 -55.85
C GLU A 734 62.81 -50.23 -55.87
N GLU A 735 62.04 -49.95 -56.93
CA GLU A 735 61.12 -48.79 -56.97
C GLU A 735 60.00 -48.91 -55.94
N LEU A 736 59.41 -50.09 -55.78
CA LEU A 736 58.36 -50.34 -54.77
C LEU A 736 58.87 -50.16 -53.33
N THR A 737 60.16 -50.46 -53.10
CA THR A 737 60.80 -50.31 -51.79
C THR A 737 61.10 -48.84 -51.48
N LYS A 738 61.55 -48.07 -52.48
CA LYS A 738 61.75 -46.61 -52.36
C LYS A 738 60.43 -45.87 -52.15
N GLU A 739 59.35 -46.30 -52.79
CA GLU A 739 58.02 -45.71 -52.60
C GLU A 739 57.51 -45.94 -51.16
N LYS A 740 57.76 -47.12 -50.56
CA LYS A 740 57.46 -47.40 -49.15
C LYS A 740 58.22 -46.50 -48.17
N GLU A 741 59.50 -46.24 -48.43
CA GLU A 741 60.31 -45.33 -47.59
C GLU A 741 59.81 -43.88 -47.67
N HIS A 742 59.31 -43.44 -48.84
CA HIS A 742 58.78 -42.09 -49.01
C HIS A 742 57.50 -41.83 -48.19
N TYR A 743 56.72 -42.86 -47.87
CA TYR A 743 55.52 -42.76 -47.03
C TYR A 743 55.81 -42.76 -45.52
N HIS A 744 56.99 -43.19 -45.06
CA HIS A 744 57.37 -43.12 -43.64
C HIS A 744 57.98 -41.77 -43.22
N VAL A 745 58.25 -40.86 -44.16
CA VAL A 745 58.85 -39.53 -43.89
C VAL A 745 57.79 -38.42 -43.73
N LEU A 746 56.49 -38.76 -43.80
CA LEU A 746 55.37 -37.81 -43.75
C LEU A 746 54.41 -38.01 -42.56
N GLU A 747 54.80 -38.82 -41.58
CA GLU A 747 54.22 -38.84 -40.22
C GLU A 747 55.01 -37.87 -39.32
#